data_AF-A0AAW1S415-F1
#
_entry.id   AF-A0AAW1S415-F1
#
_cell.length_a   1.000
_cell.length_b   1.000
_cell.length_c   1.000
_cell.angle_alpha   90.00
_cell.angle_beta   90.00
_cell.angle_gamma   90.00
#
_symmetry.space_group_name_H-M   'P 1'
#
loop_
_entity.id
_entity.type
_entity.pdbx_description
1 polymer ?
#
loop_
_entity_poly.entity_id
_entity_poly.type
_entity_poly.pdbx_seq_one_letter_code
_entity_poly.pdbx_strand_id
1 'polypeptide(L)'
;MKFQLEGLSVYFPYEYIYPEQFRYMLELKRALDAKGHCLLEMPTGTGKTITLLSLITSYQLAHPEVGKLVYCTRTVPEMEKVLVELQELVEYRAKYYTGPGQAPPPILALGLSSRKNLCVHPTVAEEGTRESVDSGCRKLTAAWVREAAQKNPEVETCDFFEGLERAAVDAVLDPGVYTLEDLRQYGRKKGWCPYFLARHMLAFANVLVYNYQYMLDPKVSNMVSRELEKECVVVFDEAHNIDNVCIEALSVTMRKHTLEAAARNVLKLRAAVDKCKQTDANRLTTEYNRLVAGLQERGVLNPLPGGEEFVANPALPEDILRESVPGNIRRAEHFCVFLRRFVEYLKQRMTVQAVEQESPTTFLAQLTERMQIDGKTLRFCYDRLSSLLKTLEITDMDDFTPLHLVADFATLVGTYAKGFAIIIEPYDERMPSVPDPVIELSCLDASLAVKPVFQKFQTVVITSGTLSPIDLYPRILNFHPVAIQSFAMTLTRDCMCPVVLTRGADQMPMSTKFDMRGDEGVIRNYGRMLVELAAAIPDGIVCFFVSYSYMDAIVSRWNDMGILKDLMAAKLVFIETVDVVETTLALDNFRRACDCGRGAVFLSVARGKVAEGIDFDRHYGRCVVMFGVPYQYTLSRILRARLEYLRETFQIKESDYLAFDAVRQAAQCVGRVIRSKADYGMMVFADQRYQRHDKRDKLPGWITSHLRDAHLNLSTDMLLHVAREFMRSMAQPYDRLAIGKSLLTEEQANALGAPAVPALA
;
A
#
# COMPACT_ATOMS: atom_id res chain seq x y z
N MET A 1 -24.87 3.80 19.73
CA MET A 1 -26.10 2.98 19.64
C MET A 1 -25.77 1.49 19.83
N LYS A 2 -26.75 0.70 20.29
CA LYS A 2 -26.63 -0.77 20.39
C LYS A 2 -27.76 -1.43 19.59
N PHE A 3 -27.43 -2.24 18.59
CA PHE A 3 -28.46 -2.89 17.78
C PHE A 3 -28.16 -4.36 17.51
N GLN A 4 -29.20 -5.11 17.16
CA GLN A 4 -29.13 -6.52 16.78
C GLN A 4 -28.93 -6.65 15.28
N LEU A 5 -28.06 -7.56 14.87
CA LEU A 5 -27.79 -7.88 13.47
C LEU A 5 -27.71 -9.40 13.33
N GLU A 6 -28.82 -10.02 12.88
CA GLU A 6 -28.98 -11.48 12.75
C GLU A 6 -28.50 -12.26 13.98
N GLY A 7 -28.91 -11.83 15.18
CA GLY A 7 -28.56 -12.46 16.46
C GLY A 7 -27.26 -11.97 17.12
N LEU A 8 -26.49 -11.09 16.46
CA LEU A 8 -25.30 -10.45 17.03
C LEU A 8 -25.64 -9.07 17.61
N SER A 9 -25.24 -8.81 18.85
CA SER A 9 -25.32 -7.48 19.46
C SER A 9 -24.11 -6.62 19.04
N VAL A 10 -24.34 -5.61 18.21
CA VAL A 10 -23.30 -4.70 17.72
C VAL A 10 -23.25 -3.43 18.56
N TYR A 11 -22.06 -3.07 19.02
CA TYR A 11 -21.79 -1.81 19.71
C TYR A 11 -21.22 -0.80 18.72
N PHE A 12 -21.98 0.24 18.40
CA PHE A 12 -21.58 1.27 17.45
C PHE A 12 -21.44 2.62 18.17
N PRO A 13 -20.32 3.36 18.02
CA PRO A 13 -20.01 4.50 18.89
C PRO A 13 -20.75 5.79 18.54
N TYR A 14 -21.64 5.75 17.54
CA TYR A 14 -22.48 6.87 17.14
C TYR A 14 -23.95 6.60 17.47
N GLU A 15 -24.76 7.66 17.58
CA GLU A 15 -26.20 7.57 17.85
C GLU A 15 -27.01 7.05 16.65
N TYR A 16 -26.51 7.27 15.44
CA TYR A 16 -27.17 6.92 14.18
C TYR A 16 -26.24 6.12 13.28
N ILE A 17 -26.82 5.25 12.45
CA ILE A 17 -26.10 4.44 11.45
C ILE A 17 -26.68 4.69 10.06
N TYR A 18 -25.86 4.62 9.02
CA TYR A 18 -26.34 4.69 7.64
C TYR A 18 -26.92 3.33 7.18
N PRO A 19 -27.93 3.31 6.29
CA PRO A 19 -28.44 2.07 5.71
C PRO A 19 -27.37 1.21 5.04
N GLU A 20 -26.43 1.82 4.32
CA GLU A 20 -25.30 1.12 3.70
C GLU A 20 -24.31 0.57 4.73
N GLN A 21 -24.11 1.23 5.87
CA GLN A 21 -23.29 0.71 6.97
C GLN A 21 -23.91 -0.55 7.57
N PHE A 22 -25.24 -0.55 7.77
CA PHE A 22 -25.97 -1.73 8.25
C PHE A 22 -25.87 -2.90 7.25
N ARG A 23 -26.07 -2.65 5.96
CA ARG A 23 -25.93 -3.68 4.91
C ARG A 23 -24.50 -4.20 4.79
N TYR A 24 -23.51 -3.31 4.90
CA TYR A 24 -22.10 -3.70 4.93
C TYR A 24 -21.80 -4.64 6.09
N MET A 25 -22.28 -4.30 7.29
CA MET A 25 -22.11 -5.15 8.47
C MET A 25 -22.83 -6.50 8.32
N LEU A 26 -23.99 -6.53 7.66
CA LEU A 26 -24.74 -7.74 7.39
C LEU A 26 -23.97 -8.72 6.51
N GLU A 27 -23.47 -8.25 5.38
CA GLU A 27 -22.72 -9.07 4.44
C GLU A 27 -21.36 -9.49 5.04
N LEU A 28 -20.72 -8.62 5.81
CA LEU A 28 -19.49 -8.96 6.53
C LEU A 28 -19.73 -10.03 7.61
N LYS A 29 -20.84 -9.94 8.37
CA LYS A 29 -21.21 -10.98 9.34
C LYS A 29 -21.42 -12.32 8.65
N ARG A 30 -22.19 -12.34 7.56
CA ARG A 30 -22.44 -13.58 6.78
C ARG A 30 -21.15 -14.20 6.26
N ALA A 31 -20.18 -13.39 5.84
CA ALA A 31 -18.86 -13.89 5.43
C ALA A 31 -18.06 -14.48 6.60
N LEU A 32 -18.11 -13.85 7.78
CA LEU A 32 -17.48 -14.36 9.01
C LEU A 32 -18.12 -15.68 9.48
N ASP A 33 -19.45 -15.75 9.47
CA ASP A 33 -20.23 -16.95 9.79
C ASP A 33 -19.87 -18.12 8.85
N ALA A 34 -19.71 -17.82 7.56
CA ALA A 34 -19.33 -18.79 6.51
C ALA A 34 -17.84 -19.17 6.51
N LYS A 35 -17.00 -18.50 7.32
CA LYS A 35 -15.54 -18.72 7.39
C LYS A 35 -14.84 -18.59 6.05
N GLY A 36 -15.22 -17.60 5.23
CA GLY A 36 -14.65 -17.40 3.90
C GLY A 36 -14.27 -15.96 3.60
N HIS A 37 -13.44 -15.78 2.57
CA HIS A 37 -12.97 -14.45 2.16
C HIS A 37 -14.11 -13.62 1.57
N CYS A 38 -14.03 -12.30 1.69
CA CYS A 38 -15.02 -11.39 1.12
C CYS A 38 -14.39 -10.17 0.46
N LEU A 39 -15.07 -9.68 -0.57
CA LEU A 39 -14.70 -8.49 -1.32
C LEU A 39 -15.87 -7.50 -1.26
N LEU A 40 -15.69 -6.40 -0.54
CA LEU A 40 -16.74 -5.44 -0.24
C LEU A 40 -16.34 -4.05 -0.73
N GLU A 41 -17.14 -3.46 -1.62
CA GLU A 41 -16.96 -2.08 -2.05
C GLU A 41 -17.91 -1.16 -1.28
N MET A 42 -17.35 -0.29 -0.44
CA MET A 42 -18.13 0.67 0.35
C MET A 42 -17.70 2.11 0.02
N PRO A 43 -18.64 3.01 -0.37
CA PRO A 43 -18.33 4.36 -0.83
C PRO A 43 -17.48 5.17 0.15
N THR A 44 -16.67 6.11 -0.37
CA THR A 44 -15.89 7.01 0.48
C THR A 44 -16.81 7.90 1.33
N GLY A 45 -16.35 8.25 2.53
CA GLY A 45 -17.08 9.14 3.44
C GLY A 45 -18.30 8.54 4.16
N THR A 46 -18.48 7.22 4.10
CA THR A 46 -19.56 6.50 4.81
C THR A 46 -19.11 5.84 6.12
N GLY A 47 -17.89 6.08 6.59
CA GLY A 47 -17.37 5.53 7.85
C GLY A 47 -17.03 4.03 7.80
N LYS A 48 -16.34 3.58 6.73
CA LYS A 48 -15.94 2.19 6.54
C LYS A 48 -15.19 1.60 7.74
N THR A 49 -14.14 2.30 8.17
CA THR A 49 -13.23 1.88 9.24
C THR A 49 -14.00 1.60 10.53
N ILE A 50 -14.74 2.58 11.05
CA ILE A 50 -15.53 2.37 12.25
C ILE A 50 -16.60 1.28 12.11
N THR A 51 -17.24 1.13 10.94
CA THR A 51 -18.22 0.04 10.76
C THR A 51 -17.58 -1.34 10.86
N LEU A 52 -16.42 -1.52 10.25
CA LEU A 52 -15.70 -2.77 10.25
C LEU A 52 -15.17 -3.10 11.65
N LEU A 53 -14.56 -2.13 12.34
CA LEU A 53 -14.08 -2.29 13.71
C LEU A 53 -15.23 -2.61 14.67
N SER A 54 -16.37 -1.91 14.55
CA SER A 54 -17.54 -2.13 15.41
C SER A 54 -18.10 -3.54 15.25
N LEU A 55 -18.23 -4.04 14.01
CA LEU A 55 -18.73 -5.38 13.78
C LEU A 55 -17.75 -6.45 14.25
N ILE A 56 -16.50 -6.43 13.81
CA ILE A 56 -15.56 -7.53 14.09
C ILE A 56 -15.28 -7.62 15.59
N THR A 57 -15.09 -6.49 16.26
CA THR A 57 -14.83 -6.51 17.70
C THR A 57 -16.08 -6.92 18.50
N SER A 58 -17.30 -6.68 17.98
CA SER A 58 -18.54 -7.22 18.56
C SER A 58 -18.71 -8.71 18.26
N TYR A 59 -18.26 -9.16 17.09
CA TYR A 59 -18.27 -10.57 16.71
C TYR A 59 -17.31 -11.38 17.60
N GLN A 60 -16.08 -10.88 17.84
CA GLN A 60 -15.13 -11.47 18.79
C GLN A 60 -15.67 -11.54 20.23
N LEU A 61 -16.56 -10.62 20.62
CA LEU A 61 -17.22 -10.69 21.93
C LEU A 61 -18.22 -11.85 22.03
N ALA A 62 -18.96 -12.10 20.95
CA ALA A 62 -19.95 -13.18 20.90
C ALA A 62 -19.30 -14.55 20.60
N HIS A 63 -18.18 -14.54 19.89
CA HIS A 63 -17.44 -15.70 19.40
C HIS A 63 -15.97 -15.64 19.83
N PRO A 64 -15.64 -16.02 21.09
CA PRO A 64 -14.27 -16.02 21.60
C PRO A 64 -13.32 -16.97 20.85
N GLU A 65 -13.86 -17.89 20.05
CA GLU A 65 -13.10 -18.77 19.14
C GLU A 65 -12.46 -18.03 17.96
N VAL A 66 -12.89 -16.80 17.68
CA VAL A 66 -12.32 -15.99 16.61
C VAL A 66 -11.00 -15.40 17.10
N GLY A 67 -9.94 -15.61 16.31
CA GLY A 67 -8.61 -15.14 16.64
C GLY A 67 -8.48 -13.61 16.56
N LYS A 68 -7.22 -13.16 16.56
CA LYS A 68 -6.85 -11.74 16.49
C LYS A 68 -7.42 -11.04 15.25
N LEU A 69 -7.78 -9.77 15.39
CA LEU A 69 -8.10 -8.90 14.26
C LEU A 69 -6.79 -8.28 13.75
N VAL A 70 -6.51 -8.49 12.47
CA VAL A 70 -5.35 -7.91 11.79
C VAL A 70 -5.82 -6.92 10.74
N TYR A 71 -5.73 -5.63 11.08
CA TYR A 71 -6.13 -4.53 10.22
C TYR A 71 -4.92 -4.01 9.45
N CYS A 72 -4.98 -4.14 8.13
CA CYS A 72 -3.92 -3.68 7.26
C CYS A 72 -4.33 -2.36 6.60
N THR A 73 -3.43 -1.37 6.62
CA THR A 73 -3.59 -0.08 5.95
C THR A 73 -2.49 0.13 4.90
N ARG A 74 -2.62 1.17 4.07
CA ARG A 74 -1.61 1.49 3.06
C ARG A 74 -0.52 2.38 3.63
N THR A 75 -0.90 3.35 4.46
CA THR A 75 -0.01 4.39 4.96
C THR A 75 -0.01 4.50 6.49
N VAL A 76 1.02 5.13 7.04
CA VAL A 76 1.16 5.38 8.48
C VAL A 76 0.06 6.32 9.02
N PRO A 77 -0.29 7.44 8.35
CA PRO A 77 -1.38 8.29 8.81
C PRO A 77 -2.74 7.59 8.85
N GLU A 78 -3.02 6.67 7.91
CA GLU A 78 -4.24 5.85 7.95
C GLU A 78 -4.24 4.90 9.15
N MET A 79 -3.10 4.28 9.47
CA MET A 79 -2.97 3.44 10.66
C MET A 79 -3.24 4.23 11.95
N GLU A 80 -2.71 5.45 12.07
CA GLU A 80 -3.00 6.31 13.23
C GLU A 80 -4.49 6.65 13.33
N LYS A 81 -5.14 6.99 12.21
CA LYS A 81 -6.61 7.21 12.18
C LYS A 81 -7.39 5.99 12.65
N VAL A 82 -7.04 4.79 12.18
CA VAL A 82 -7.69 3.52 12.59
C VAL A 82 -7.53 3.28 14.09
N LEU A 83 -6.35 3.54 14.66
CA LEU A 83 -6.10 3.37 16.09
C LEU A 83 -6.90 4.37 16.93
N VAL A 84 -7.01 5.62 16.50
CA VAL A 84 -7.84 6.63 17.17
C VAL A 84 -9.33 6.25 17.12
N GLU A 85 -9.84 5.83 15.97
CA GLU A 85 -11.25 5.35 15.85
C GLU A 85 -11.50 4.11 16.73
N LEU A 86 -10.51 3.22 16.84
CA LEU A 86 -10.61 2.06 17.72
C LEU A 86 -10.64 2.48 19.20
N GLN A 87 -9.88 3.50 19.59
CA GLN A 87 -9.93 4.05 20.95
C GLN A 87 -11.32 4.57 21.29
N GLU A 88 -11.95 5.35 20.40
CA GLU A 88 -13.32 5.84 20.58
C GLU A 88 -14.32 4.68 20.76
N LEU A 89 -14.17 3.61 19.96
CA LEU A 89 -14.99 2.41 20.05
C LEU A 89 -14.80 1.67 21.39
N VAL A 90 -13.56 1.53 21.85
CA VAL A 90 -13.23 0.87 23.12
C VAL A 90 -13.79 1.66 24.31
N GLU A 91 -13.65 2.99 24.30
CA GLU A 91 -14.24 3.86 25.32
C GLU A 91 -15.76 3.79 25.35
N TYR A 92 -16.40 3.76 24.16
CA TYR A 92 -17.85 3.57 24.06
C TYR A 92 -18.26 2.21 24.63
N ARG A 93 -17.56 1.13 24.27
CA ARG A 93 -17.82 -0.21 24.80
C ARG A 93 -17.65 -0.28 26.32
N ALA A 94 -16.62 0.34 26.88
CA ALA A 94 -16.41 0.39 28.34
C ALA A 94 -17.61 1.00 29.09
N LYS A 95 -18.29 1.99 28.49
CA LYS A 95 -19.44 2.67 29.09
C LYS A 95 -20.76 1.91 28.93
N TYR A 96 -20.97 1.25 27.80
CA TYR A 96 -22.28 0.71 27.40
C TYR A 96 -22.34 -0.83 27.32
N TYR A 97 -21.27 -1.54 27.68
CA TYR A 97 -21.27 -3.00 27.73
C TYR A 97 -22.27 -3.52 28.74
N THR A 98 -23.04 -4.53 28.34
CA THR A 98 -24.16 -5.09 29.13
C THR A 98 -24.06 -6.61 29.30
N GLY A 99 -22.87 -7.19 29.11
CA GLY A 99 -22.64 -8.64 29.22
C GLY A 99 -22.46 -9.14 30.67
N PRO A 100 -22.40 -10.48 30.86
CA PRO A 100 -22.21 -11.10 32.16
C PRO A 100 -20.79 -10.82 32.70
N GLY A 101 -20.71 -10.08 33.81
CA GLY A 101 -19.47 -9.49 34.32
C GLY A 101 -19.43 -8.00 33.96
N GLN A 102 -19.50 -7.13 34.97
CA GLN A 102 -19.76 -5.68 34.84
C GLN A 102 -18.73 -4.88 34.00
N ALA A 103 -17.70 -5.52 33.42
CA ALA A 103 -16.71 -4.89 32.56
C ALA A 103 -16.52 -5.69 31.25
N PRO A 104 -16.38 -5.02 30.09
CA PRO A 104 -16.05 -5.72 28.85
C PRO A 104 -14.66 -6.36 28.94
N PRO A 105 -14.43 -7.46 28.19
CA PRO A 105 -13.10 -8.04 28.02
C PRO A 105 -12.08 -6.96 27.62
N PRO A 106 -10.91 -6.92 28.27
CA PRO A 106 -9.86 -5.98 27.95
C PRO A 106 -9.40 -6.17 26.50
N ILE A 107 -9.23 -5.07 25.78
CA ILE A 107 -8.67 -5.08 24.42
C ILE A 107 -7.27 -4.47 24.49
N LEU A 108 -6.29 -5.23 24.03
CA LEU A 108 -4.97 -4.70 23.70
C LEU A 108 -4.88 -4.51 22.19
N ALA A 109 -4.76 -3.26 21.76
CA ALA A 109 -4.59 -2.90 20.37
C ALA A 109 -3.25 -2.19 20.14
N LEU A 110 -2.55 -2.59 19.08
CA LEU A 110 -1.19 -2.15 18.83
C LEU A 110 -1.00 -1.70 17.37
N GLY A 111 -0.44 -0.49 17.20
CA GLY A 111 0.13 -0.06 15.92
C GLY A 111 1.55 -0.60 15.72
N LEU A 112 1.79 -1.30 14.61
CA LEU A 112 3.12 -1.80 14.23
C LEU A 112 3.65 -1.06 13.00
N SER A 113 4.86 -0.51 13.13
CA SER A 113 5.55 0.20 12.06
C SER A 113 7.04 -0.11 12.01
N SER A 114 7.77 0.56 11.11
CA SER A 114 9.21 0.39 10.94
C SER A 114 9.99 0.99 12.13
N ARG A 115 11.27 0.61 12.24
CA ARG A 115 12.17 1.18 13.26
C ARG A 115 12.27 2.69 13.15
N LYS A 116 12.24 3.25 11.93
CA LYS A 116 12.24 4.70 11.69
C LYS A 116 11.12 5.43 12.45
N ASN A 117 9.94 4.83 12.57
CA ASN A 117 8.80 5.48 13.22
C ASN A 117 8.74 5.20 14.74
N LEU A 118 9.38 4.14 15.23
CA LEU A 118 9.31 3.72 16.64
C LEU A 118 10.62 3.93 17.42
N CYS A 119 11.73 4.25 16.75
CA CYS A 119 13.01 4.49 17.42
C CYS A 119 12.96 5.74 18.31
N VAL A 120 13.58 5.61 19.48
CA VAL A 120 13.71 6.69 20.47
C VAL A 120 15.18 6.97 20.84
N HIS A 121 16.13 6.22 20.27
CA HIS A 121 17.55 6.45 20.48
C HIS A 121 17.96 7.76 19.79
N PRO A 122 18.66 8.69 20.48
CA PRO A 122 18.87 10.04 19.97
C PRO A 122 19.63 10.08 18.63
N THR A 123 20.70 9.31 18.50
CA THR A 123 21.52 9.30 17.26
C THR A 123 20.84 8.54 16.11
N VAL A 124 20.31 7.35 16.39
CA VAL A 124 19.73 6.47 15.37
C VAL A 124 18.36 6.98 14.88
N ALA A 125 17.61 7.74 15.70
CA ALA A 125 16.32 8.27 15.29
C ALA A 125 16.42 9.49 14.33
N GLU A 126 17.58 10.17 14.29
CA GLU A 126 17.83 11.32 13.41
C GLU A 126 18.31 10.92 12.00
N GLU A 127 18.61 9.63 11.81
CA GLU A 127 19.01 9.05 10.52
C GLU A 127 17.95 9.25 9.43
N GLY A 128 18.40 9.61 8.23
CA GLY A 128 17.51 10.06 7.15
C GLY A 128 16.71 8.94 6.46
N THR A 129 17.31 7.76 6.28
CA THR A 129 16.71 6.64 5.52
C THR A 129 16.27 5.50 6.43
N ARG A 130 15.40 4.62 5.94
CA ARG A 130 14.93 3.46 6.72
C ARG A 130 16.08 2.48 6.94
N GLU A 131 16.88 2.27 5.91
CA GLU A 131 18.00 1.35 5.87
C GLU A 131 19.06 1.77 6.91
N SER A 132 19.41 3.07 6.95
CA SER A 132 20.42 3.56 7.90
C SER A 132 19.95 3.47 9.35
N VAL A 133 18.67 3.67 9.63
CA VAL A 133 18.08 3.40 10.96
C VAL A 133 18.18 1.92 11.33
N ASP A 134 17.87 1.02 10.39
CA ASP A 134 17.90 -0.42 10.63
C ASP A 134 19.33 -0.92 10.91
N SER A 135 20.30 -0.41 10.16
CA SER A 135 21.74 -0.66 10.32
C SER A 135 22.31 -0.04 11.59
N GLY A 136 21.98 1.21 11.89
CA GLY A 136 22.34 1.90 13.14
C GLY A 136 21.81 1.17 14.37
N CYS A 137 20.55 0.72 14.33
CA CYS A 137 19.99 -0.13 15.38
C CYS A 137 20.76 -1.44 15.51
N ARG A 138 21.13 -2.09 14.38
CA ARG A 138 21.87 -3.36 14.41
C ARG A 138 23.26 -3.21 15.03
N LYS A 139 23.97 -2.11 14.73
CA LYS A 139 25.29 -1.81 15.33
C LYS A 139 25.27 -1.82 16.85
N LEU A 140 24.14 -1.45 17.46
CA LEU A 140 23.99 -1.36 18.91
C LEU A 140 23.32 -2.57 19.56
N THR A 141 22.64 -3.42 18.78
CA THR A 141 21.78 -4.50 19.31
C THR A 141 22.18 -5.91 18.88
N ALA A 142 23.13 -6.06 17.94
CA ALA A 142 23.58 -7.39 17.49
C ALA A 142 24.17 -8.21 18.66
N ALA A 143 23.92 -9.53 18.70
CA ALA A 143 24.28 -10.34 19.87
C ALA A 143 25.79 -10.35 20.12
N TRP A 144 26.60 -10.40 19.07
CA TRP A 144 28.06 -10.34 19.20
C TRP A 144 28.57 -8.98 19.71
N VAL A 145 27.87 -7.88 19.41
CA VAL A 145 28.19 -6.56 19.98
C VAL A 145 27.85 -6.53 21.47
N ARG A 146 26.69 -7.09 21.85
CA ARG A 146 26.29 -7.22 23.26
C ARG A 146 27.25 -8.11 24.05
N GLU A 147 27.65 -9.24 23.50
CA GLU A 147 28.68 -10.13 24.08
C GLU A 147 30.05 -9.45 24.20
N ALA A 148 30.42 -8.64 23.21
CA ALA A 148 31.64 -7.83 23.27
C ALA A 148 31.53 -6.74 24.34
N ALA A 149 30.39 -6.08 24.50
CA ALA A 149 30.13 -5.08 25.53
C ALA A 149 30.17 -5.65 26.95
N GLN A 150 29.75 -6.91 27.13
CA GLN A 150 29.92 -7.63 28.41
C GLN A 150 31.40 -7.84 28.77
N LYS A 151 32.28 -7.96 27.77
CA LYS A 151 33.73 -8.15 27.96
C LYS A 151 34.50 -6.83 28.02
N ASN A 152 34.02 -5.81 27.31
CA ASN A 152 34.64 -4.49 27.24
C ASN A 152 33.56 -3.38 27.37
N PRO A 153 33.50 -2.66 28.50
CA PRO A 153 32.52 -1.59 28.73
C PRO A 153 32.62 -0.39 27.77
N GLU A 154 33.71 -0.26 27.00
CA GLU A 154 33.86 0.80 26.00
C GLU A 154 33.00 0.59 24.75
N VAL A 155 32.44 -0.61 24.55
CA VAL A 155 31.57 -0.90 23.41
C VAL A 155 30.16 -0.37 23.68
N GLU A 156 29.73 0.58 22.87
CA GLU A 156 28.41 1.20 22.98
C GLU A 156 27.29 0.21 22.63
N THR A 157 26.23 0.21 23.43
CA THR A 157 25.01 -0.59 23.23
C THR A 157 23.77 0.29 23.38
N CYS A 158 22.61 -0.21 22.96
CA CYS A 158 21.38 0.55 23.08
C CYS A 158 20.76 0.37 24.48
N ASP A 159 20.82 1.42 25.30
CA ASP A 159 20.24 1.43 26.66
C ASP A 159 18.76 1.02 26.69
N PHE A 160 17.97 1.47 25.72
CA PHE A 160 16.55 1.15 25.62
C PHE A 160 16.28 -0.32 25.33
N PHE A 161 17.15 -0.96 24.53
CA PHE A 161 17.02 -2.37 24.21
C PHE A 161 17.46 -3.23 25.40
N GLU A 162 18.59 -2.90 26.03
CA GLU A 162 19.05 -3.59 27.24
C GLU A 162 18.06 -3.41 28.40
N GLY A 163 17.43 -2.24 28.52
CA GLY A 163 16.38 -1.98 29.50
C GLY A 163 15.17 -2.88 29.33
N LEU A 164 14.77 -3.15 28.08
CA LEU A 164 13.68 -4.07 27.75
C LEU A 164 14.10 -5.52 28.03
N GLU A 165 15.29 -5.93 27.60
CA GLU A 165 15.82 -7.28 27.81
C GLU A 165 16.00 -7.62 29.29
N ARG A 166 16.36 -6.63 30.13
CA ARG A 166 16.41 -6.80 31.60
C ARG A 166 15.03 -7.00 32.21
N ALA A 167 14.01 -6.33 31.67
CA ALA A 167 12.63 -6.52 32.10
C ALA A 167 12.06 -7.87 31.61
N ALA A 168 12.53 -8.36 30.45
CA ALA A 168 12.16 -9.64 29.85
C ALA A 168 10.65 -9.92 29.89
N VAL A 169 10.22 -10.78 30.83
CA VAL A 169 8.82 -11.24 30.98
C VAL A 169 7.92 -10.20 31.64
N ASP A 170 8.48 -9.28 32.43
CA ASP A 170 7.72 -8.22 33.11
C ASP A 170 7.38 -7.04 32.16
N ALA A 171 7.89 -7.06 30.92
CA ALA A 171 7.67 -6.02 29.92
C ALA A 171 6.32 -6.18 29.21
N VAL A 172 5.23 -6.12 29.98
CA VAL A 172 3.85 -6.21 29.46
C VAL A 172 3.22 -4.83 29.39
N LEU A 173 2.51 -4.54 28.30
CA LEU A 173 1.63 -3.38 28.21
C LEU A 173 0.28 -3.69 28.86
N ASP A 174 -0.23 -2.73 29.62
CA ASP A 174 -1.59 -2.79 30.14
C ASP A 174 -2.61 -2.84 28.98
N PRO A 175 -3.82 -3.39 29.18
CA PRO A 175 -4.83 -3.33 28.15
C PRO A 175 -5.19 -1.90 27.77
N GLY A 176 -5.17 -1.62 26.48
CA GLY A 176 -5.43 -0.30 25.92
C GLY A 176 -5.16 -0.28 24.43
N VAL A 177 -5.49 0.85 23.81
CA VAL A 177 -5.16 1.13 22.41
C VAL A 177 -3.90 2.00 22.39
N TYR A 178 -2.84 1.51 21.75
CA TYR A 178 -1.57 2.22 21.68
C TYR A 178 -1.27 2.68 20.26
N THR A 179 -1.24 3.99 20.05
CA THR A 179 -0.72 4.58 18.82
C THR A 179 0.80 4.50 18.76
N LEU A 180 1.39 4.79 17.60
CA LEU A 180 2.85 4.85 17.46
C LEU A 180 3.47 5.89 18.41
N GLU A 181 2.80 7.03 18.56
CA GLU A 181 3.26 8.09 19.46
C GLU A 181 3.20 7.64 20.93
N ASP A 182 2.09 7.00 21.33
CA ASP A 182 1.93 6.48 22.70
C ASP A 182 3.02 5.46 23.04
N LEU A 183 3.34 4.55 22.11
CA LEU A 183 4.41 3.58 22.30
C LEU A 183 5.77 4.25 22.48
N ARG A 184 6.06 5.31 21.71
CA ARG A 184 7.32 6.07 21.86
C ARG A 184 7.38 6.79 23.19
N GLN A 185 6.29 7.44 23.61
CA GLN A 185 6.21 8.13 24.89
C GLN A 185 6.35 7.14 26.05
N TYR A 186 5.67 5.98 25.96
CA TYR A 186 5.76 4.91 26.95
C TYR A 186 7.19 4.36 27.07
N GLY A 187 7.83 4.04 25.94
CA GLY A 187 9.21 3.55 25.93
C GLY A 187 10.22 4.56 26.47
N ARG A 188 10.04 5.86 26.17
CA ARG A 188 10.86 6.92 26.79
C ARG A 188 10.70 6.99 28.30
N LYS A 189 9.46 6.87 28.80
CA LYS A 189 9.15 6.97 30.24
C LYS A 189 9.69 5.77 31.03
N LYS A 190 9.61 4.56 30.46
CA LYS A 190 10.07 3.32 31.09
C LYS A 190 11.54 2.97 30.82
N GLY A 191 12.16 3.61 29.83
CA GLY A 191 13.51 3.25 29.38
C GLY A 191 13.54 1.96 28.54
N TRP A 192 12.46 1.67 27.81
CA TRP A 192 12.31 0.47 26.98
C TRP A 192 12.25 0.82 25.50
N CYS A 193 12.78 -0.06 24.65
CA CYS A 193 12.72 0.12 23.20
C CYS A 193 11.27 -0.10 22.70
N PRO A 194 10.58 0.93 22.15
CA PRO A 194 9.20 0.78 21.70
C PRO A 194 9.03 -0.23 20.57
N TYR A 195 10.02 -0.31 19.66
CA TYR A 195 9.98 -1.23 18.52
C TYR A 195 9.99 -2.70 18.96
N PHE A 196 10.91 -3.08 19.83
CA PHE A 196 10.98 -4.46 20.33
C PHE A 196 9.87 -4.77 21.32
N LEU A 197 9.41 -3.78 22.10
CA LEU A 197 8.22 -3.92 22.95
C LEU A 197 6.98 -4.23 22.11
N ALA A 198 6.72 -3.44 21.07
CA ALA A 198 5.61 -3.67 20.14
C ALA A 198 5.65 -5.10 19.56
N ARG A 199 6.84 -5.58 19.18
CA ARG A 199 7.03 -6.95 18.68
C ARG A 199 6.74 -8.01 19.71
N HIS A 200 7.22 -7.85 20.95
CA HIS A 200 6.94 -8.79 22.04
C HIS A 200 5.43 -8.86 22.32
N MET A 201 4.75 -7.71 22.26
CA MET A 201 3.31 -7.60 22.51
C MET A 201 2.42 -8.15 21.37
N LEU A 202 2.98 -8.53 20.21
CA LEU A 202 2.21 -9.15 19.12
C LEU A 202 1.55 -10.46 19.56
N ALA A 203 2.21 -11.22 20.43
CA ALA A 203 1.67 -12.48 20.95
C ALA A 203 0.41 -12.25 21.81
N PHE A 204 0.35 -11.14 22.55
CA PHE A 204 -0.72 -10.84 23.51
C PHE A 204 -1.83 -9.93 22.97
N ALA A 205 -1.57 -9.18 21.89
CA ALA A 205 -2.53 -8.23 21.34
C ALA A 205 -3.75 -8.91 20.70
N ASN A 206 -4.93 -8.31 20.86
CA ASN A 206 -6.18 -8.76 20.24
C ASN A 206 -6.39 -8.11 18.86
N VAL A 207 -5.95 -6.86 18.72
CA VAL A 207 -6.07 -6.07 17.49
C VAL A 207 -4.69 -5.56 17.08
N LEU A 208 -4.31 -5.83 15.84
CA LEU A 208 -3.04 -5.41 15.26
C LEU A 208 -3.33 -4.51 14.06
N VAL A 209 -2.72 -3.33 14.01
CA VAL A 209 -2.85 -2.41 12.88
C VAL A 209 -1.47 -2.15 12.27
N TYR A 210 -1.29 -2.47 10.99
CA TYR A 210 0.00 -2.27 10.29
C TYR A 210 -0.15 -2.15 8.77
N ASN A 211 0.95 -1.88 8.05
CA ASN A 211 0.93 -1.70 6.59
C ASN A 211 0.82 -3.04 5.83
N TYR A 212 0.08 -3.10 4.70
CA TYR A 212 0.00 -4.28 3.82
C TYR A 212 1.34 -4.96 3.54
N GLN A 213 2.42 -4.18 3.40
CA GLN A 213 3.75 -4.71 3.14
C GLN A 213 4.20 -5.72 4.22
N TYR A 214 3.82 -5.53 5.48
CA TYR A 214 4.12 -6.50 6.54
C TYR A 214 3.35 -7.81 6.41
N MET A 215 2.30 -7.87 5.59
CA MET A 215 1.55 -9.10 5.31
C MET A 215 1.93 -9.72 3.96
N LEU A 216 2.09 -8.88 2.94
CA LEU A 216 2.24 -9.29 1.54
C LEU A 216 3.69 -9.41 1.10
N ASP A 217 4.59 -8.57 1.63
CA ASP A 217 6.00 -8.71 1.33
C ASP A 217 6.50 -9.96 2.05
N PRO A 218 6.91 -10.99 1.31
CA PRO A 218 7.34 -12.21 1.96
C PRO A 218 8.53 -11.91 2.91
N LYS A 219 9.38 -10.91 2.61
CA LYS A 219 10.62 -10.55 3.37
C LYS A 219 10.32 -10.23 4.82
N VAL A 220 9.18 -9.60 5.03
CA VAL A 220 8.77 -9.07 6.33
C VAL A 220 7.64 -9.92 6.94
N SER A 221 6.79 -10.51 6.11
CA SER A 221 5.61 -11.27 6.57
C SER A 221 5.94 -12.47 7.44
N ASN A 222 7.08 -13.12 7.26
CA ASN A 222 7.51 -14.22 8.13
C ASN A 222 7.71 -13.78 9.58
N MET A 223 8.04 -12.50 9.82
CA MET A 223 8.23 -11.99 11.19
C MET A 223 6.90 -11.84 11.95
N VAL A 224 5.84 -11.43 11.24
CA VAL A 224 4.54 -11.16 11.86
C VAL A 224 3.65 -12.39 11.81
N SER A 225 3.63 -13.09 10.68
CA SER A 225 2.71 -14.19 10.43
C SER A 225 2.94 -15.37 11.38
N ARG A 226 4.17 -15.62 11.88
CA ARG A 226 4.45 -16.72 12.82
C ARG A 226 3.62 -16.63 14.10
N GLU A 227 3.35 -15.42 14.58
CA GLU A 227 2.57 -15.15 15.79
C GLU A 227 1.05 -15.09 15.54
N LEU A 228 0.64 -15.24 14.27
CA LEU A 228 -0.76 -15.18 13.85
C LEU A 228 -1.30 -16.58 13.58
N GLU A 229 -2.43 -16.86 14.21
CA GLU A 229 -3.16 -18.12 14.12
C GLU A 229 -4.04 -18.16 12.86
N LYS A 230 -4.58 -19.34 12.53
CA LYS A 230 -5.44 -19.50 11.36
C LYS A 230 -6.82 -18.88 11.57
N GLU A 231 -7.30 -18.83 12.81
CA GLU A 231 -8.58 -18.23 13.19
C GLU A 231 -8.58 -16.69 13.11
N CYS A 232 -7.44 -16.05 12.83
CA CYS A 232 -7.35 -14.60 12.68
C CYS A 232 -8.20 -14.06 11.52
N VAL A 233 -8.79 -12.88 11.73
CA VAL A 233 -9.52 -12.14 10.69
C VAL A 233 -8.61 -11.05 10.15
N VAL A 234 -8.25 -11.16 8.87
CA VAL A 234 -7.40 -10.18 8.19
C VAL A 234 -8.25 -9.22 7.38
N VAL A 235 -7.97 -7.92 7.52
CA VAL A 235 -8.67 -6.87 6.77
C VAL A 235 -7.66 -6.06 5.97
N PHE A 236 -7.84 -6.01 4.66
CA PHE A 236 -7.17 -5.05 3.78
C PHE A 236 -8.13 -3.90 3.52
N ASP A 237 -7.94 -2.78 4.23
CA ASP A 237 -8.61 -1.52 3.89
C ASP A 237 -8.02 -0.93 2.61
N GLU A 238 -8.62 0.08 1.99
CA GLU A 238 -8.17 0.77 0.77
C GLU A 238 -7.36 -0.06 -0.26
N ALA A 239 -7.78 -1.32 -0.46
CA ALA A 239 -7.04 -2.34 -1.19
C ALA A 239 -7.14 -2.23 -2.72
N HIS A 240 -7.43 -1.04 -3.26
CA HIS A 240 -7.62 -0.86 -4.69
C HIS A 240 -6.33 -1.13 -5.49
N ASN A 241 -5.15 -0.88 -4.91
CA ASN A 241 -3.82 -1.10 -5.52
C ASN A 241 -3.11 -2.38 -5.03
N ILE A 242 -3.84 -3.33 -4.44
CA ILE A 242 -3.23 -4.55 -3.87
C ILE A 242 -2.41 -5.33 -4.91
N ASP A 243 -2.82 -5.34 -6.18
CA ASP A 243 -2.12 -5.99 -7.27
C ASP A 243 -0.73 -5.39 -7.52
N ASN A 244 -0.63 -4.06 -7.49
CA ASN A 244 0.65 -3.37 -7.66
C ASN A 244 1.59 -3.62 -6.46
N VAL A 245 1.05 -3.61 -5.23
CA VAL A 245 1.85 -3.91 -4.02
C VAL A 245 2.45 -5.32 -4.08
N CYS A 246 1.68 -6.31 -4.56
CA CYS A 246 2.15 -7.69 -4.72
C CYS A 246 3.25 -7.80 -5.77
N ILE A 247 3.12 -7.08 -6.88
CA ILE A 247 4.10 -7.07 -7.96
C ILE A 247 5.40 -6.40 -7.50
N GLU A 248 5.29 -5.24 -6.84
CA GLU A 248 6.45 -4.51 -6.31
C GLU A 248 7.21 -5.33 -5.26
N ALA A 249 6.51 -6.08 -4.40
CA ALA A 249 7.12 -6.90 -3.36
C ALA A 249 8.05 -8.00 -3.92
N LEU A 250 7.71 -8.55 -5.10
CA LEU A 250 8.46 -9.63 -5.74
C LEU A 250 9.36 -9.18 -6.89
N SER A 251 9.28 -7.90 -7.29
CA SER A 251 10.10 -7.37 -8.39
C SER A 251 11.43 -6.83 -7.88
N VAL A 252 12.48 -6.96 -8.68
CA VAL A 252 13.83 -6.48 -8.34
C VAL A 252 14.42 -5.73 -9.51
N THR A 253 14.73 -4.45 -9.29
CA THR A 253 15.38 -3.58 -10.28
C THR A 253 16.83 -3.31 -9.88
N MET A 254 17.76 -3.45 -10.82
CA MET A 254 19.18 -3.16 -10.61
C MET A 254 19.71 -2.26 -11.72
N ARG A 255 20.46 -1.23 -11.33
CA ARG A 255 21.17 -0.34 -12.26
C ARG A 255 22.65 -0.68 -12.30
N LYS A 256 23.37 -0.10 -13.28
CA LYS A 256 24.82 -0.31 -13.43
C LYS A 256 25.61 0.01 -12.17
N HIS A 257 25.32 1.15 -11.52
CA HIS A 257 26.01 1.56 -10.29
C HIS A 257 25.79 0.56 -9.14
N THR A 258 24.61 -0.08 -9.08
CA THR A 258 24.28 -1.11 -8.10
C THR A 258 25.16 -2.34 -8.30
N LEU A 259 25.34 -2.81 -9.54
CA LEU A 259 26.23 -3.94 -9.84
C LEU A 259 27.72 -3.62 -9.62
N GLU A 260 28.14 -2.38 -9.88
CA GLU A 260 29.49 -1.93 -9.57
C GLU A 260 29.74 -1.91 -8.05
N ALA A 261 28.79 -1.42 -7.27
CA ALA A 261 28.83 -1.50 -5.81
C ALA A 261 28.83 -2.95 -5.31
N ALA A 262 27.97 -3.81 -5.87
CA ALA A 262 27.93 -5.23 -5.55
C ALA A 262 29.29 -5.92 -5.83
N ALA A 263 29.94 -5.60 -6.95
CA ALA A 263 31.27 -6.13 -7.27
C ALA A 263 32.34 -5.70 -6.23
N ARG A 264 32.31 -4.45 -5.77
CA ARG A 264 33.19 -3.98 -4.68
C ARG A 264 32.87 -4.69 -3.37
N ASN A 265 31.58 -4.92 -3.07
CA ASN A 265 31.14 -5.62 -1.87
C ASN A 265 31.59 -7.08 -1.85
N VAL A 266 31.62 -7.76 -3.00
CA VAL A 266 32.16 -9.13 -3.10
C VAL A 266 33.66 -9.16 -2.75
N LEU A 267 34.43 -8.12 -3.12
CA LEU A 267 35.84 -8.02 -2.75
C LEU A 267 36.02 -7.74 -1.24
N LYS A 268 35.20 -6.84 -0.67
CA LYS A 268 35.17 -6.60 0.78
C LYS A 268 34.82 -7.89 1.53
N LEU A 269 33.81 -8.63 1.06
CA LEU A 269 33.38 -9.91 1.64
C LEU A 269 34.50 -10.96 1.58
N ARG A 270 35.21 -11.06 0.45
CA ARG A 270 36.38 -11.95 0.29
C ARG A 270 37.46 -11.61 1.32
N ALA A 271 37.81 -10.33 1.46
CA ALA A 271 38.81 -9.89 2.44
C ALA A 271 38.38 -10.19 3.88
N ALA A 272 37.09 -10.03 4.21
CA ALA A 272 36.55 -10.38 5.51
C ALA A 272 36.63 -11.90 5.78
N VAL A 273 36.35 -12.74 4.78
CA VAL A 273 36.52 -14.20 4.88
C VAL A 273 37.99 -14.56 5.10
N ASP A 274 38.92 -13.95 4.36
CA ASP A 274 40.35 -14.21 4.50
C ASP A 274 40.87 -13.78 5.89
N LYS A 275 40.38 -12.65 6.42
CA LYS A 275 40.67 -12.19 7.78
C LYS A 275 40.12 -13.17 8.83
N CYS A 276 38.85 -13.57 8.70
CA CYS A 276 38.21 -14.52 9.62
C CYS A 276 38.94 -15.87 9.64
N LYS A 277 39.48 -16.32 8.51
CA LYS A 277 40.27 -17.55 8.42
C LYS A 277 41.60 -17.46 9.19
N GLN A 278 42.20 -16.28 9.24
CA GLN A 278 43.43 -16.03 10.00
C GLN A 278 43.17 -15.86 11.50
N THR A 279 42.07 -15.23 11.89
CA THR A 279 41.75 -14.94 13.29
C THR A 279 40.99 -16.07 13.99
N ASP A 280 39.97 -16.65 13.33
CA ASP A 280 39.07 -17.64 13.92
C ASP A 280 38.42 -18.54 12.85
N ALA A 281 39.19 -19.54 12.38
CA ALA A 281 38.73 -20.49 11.38
C ALA A 281 37.60 -21.42 11.88
N ASN A 282 37.48 -21.61 13.20
CA ASN A 282 36.50 -22.53 13.79
C ASN A 282 35.05 -22.10 13.52
N ARG A 283 34.81 -20.80 13.41
CA ARG A 283 33.49 -20.23 13.07
C ARG A 283 33.02 -20.65 11.69
N LEU A 284 33.90 -20.55 10.70
CA LEU A 284 33.62 -20.96 9.32
C LEU A 284 33.38 -22.47 9.23
N THR A 285 34.12 -23.26 10.01
CA THR A 285 33.92 -24.73 10.09
C THR A 285 32.59 -25.08 10.76
N THR A 286 32.20 -24.34 11.80
CA THR A 286 30.90 -24.51 12.47
C THR A 286 29.74 -24.17 11.52
N GLU A 287 29.86 -23.07 10.77
CA GLU A 287 28.90 -22.73 9.73
C GLU A 287 28.80 -23.81 8.66
N TYR A 288 29.94 -24.30 8.15
CA TYR A 288 29.97 -25.38 7.17
C TYR A 288 29.21 -26.62 7.67
N ASN A 289 29.45 -27.05 8.90
CA ASN A 289 28.76 -28.19 9.50
C ASN A 289 27.25 -27.95 9.64
N ARG A 290 26.82 -26.73 9.98
CA ARG A 290 25.39 -26.34 10.00
C ARG A 290 24.76 -26.44 8.62
N LEU A 291 25.45 -25.97 7.58
CA LEU A 291 24.95 -26.04 6.20
C LEU A 291 24.87 -27.48 5.66
N VAL A 292 25.73 -28.38 6.16
CA VAL A 292 25.70 -29.82 5.80
C VAL A 292 24.54 -30.55 6.47
N ALA A 293 24.24 -30.23 7.73
CA ALA A 293 23.11 -30.80 8.47
C ALA A 293 21.73 -30.29 7.99
N GLY A 294 21.70 -29.31 7.08
CA GLY A 294 20.48 -28.66 6.61
C GLY A 294 20.13 -27.43 7.45
N LEU A 295 19.52 -26.44 6.80
CA LEU A 295 19.25 -25.12 7.40
C LEU A 295 18.25 -25.18 8.58
N GLN A 296 17.44 -26.24 8.70
CA GLN A 296 16.42 -26.39 9.74
C GLN A 296 16.88 -27.13 11.02
N GLU A 297 17.81 -28.09 10.98
CA GLU A 297 18.04 -28.98 12.15
C GLU A 297 18.74 -28.32 13.36
N ARG A 298 19.34 -27.12 13.22
CA ARG A 298 19.90 -26.35 14.36
C ARG A 298 19.78 -24.82 14.22
N GLY A 299 18.55 -24.32 14.12
CA GLY A 299 18.23 -22.97 14.63
C GLY A 299 18.72 -21.76 13.82
N VAL A 300 18.77 -21.83 12.48
CA VAL A 300 18.92 -20.62 11.65
C VAL A 300 17.56 -19.91 11.46
N LEU A 301 16.45 -20.65 11.55
CA LEU A 301 15.08 -20.13 11.46
C LEU A 301 14.35 -20.03 12.81
N ASN A 302 14.89 -20.62 13.88
CA ASN A 302 14.41 -20.34 15.24
C ASN A 302 15.25 -19.20 15.81
N PRO A 303 14.64 -18.05 16.13
CA PRO A 303 15.34 -17.05 16.91
C PRO A 303 15.72 -17.68 18.24
N LEU A 304 16.99 -17.54 18.62
CA LEU A 304 17.30 -17.55 20.04
C LEU A 304 16.47 -16.44 20.70
N PRO A 305 15.91 -16.65 21.91
CA PRO A 305 15.24 -15.58 22.64
C PRO A 305 16.29 -14.48 22.92
N GLY A 306 16.24 -13.37 22.18
CA GLY A 306 17.25 -12.30 22.26
C GLY A 306 17.44 -11.42 21.01
N GLY A 307 16.39 -11.16 20.23
CA GLY A 307 16.36 -10.03 19.28
C GLY A 307 17.04 -10.20 17.92
N GLU A 308 17.61 -11.36 17.60
CA GLU A 308 18.27 -11.57 16.29
C GLU A 308 17.35 -12.22 15.26
N GLU A 309 16.64 -11.43 14.46
CA GLU A 309 16.03 -11.96 13.23
C GLU A 309 16.25 -11.04 12.03
N PHE A 310 16.95 -11.60 11.05
CA PHE A 310 17.10 -11.03 9.73
C PHE A 310 15.90 -11.39 8.85
N VAL A 311 15.65 -10.52 7.88
CA VAL A 311 14.78 -10.74 6.74
C VAL A 311 15.01 -12.16 6.22
N ALA A 312 14.05 -13.05 6.45
CA ALA A 312 14.08 -14.38 5.87
C ALA A 312 14.06 -14.24 4.35
N ASN A 313 14.79 -15.09 3.63
CA ASN A 313 14.58 -15.22 2.19
C ASN A 313 13.18 -15.78 1.97
N PRO A 314 12.27 -15.02 1.35
CA PRO A 314 10.87 -15.29 1.63
C PRO A 314 10.08 -15.72 0.39
N ALA A 315 10.76 -15.74 -0.74
CA ALA A 315 10.22 -16.15 -2.02
C ALA A 315 10.22 -17.67 -2.19
N LEU A 316 10.79 -18.42 -1.24
CA LEU A 316 10.87 -19.87 -1.30
C LEU A 316 9.65 -20.50 -0.63
N PRO A 317 8.88 -21.35 -1.35
CA PRO A 317 7.93 -22.26 -0.71
C PRO A 317 8.59 -23.02 0.44
N GLU A 318 7.84 -23.29 1.52
CA GLU A 318 8.35 -23.98 2.71
C GLU A 318 9.02 -25.33 2.41
N ASP A 319 8.60 -25.99 1.33
CA ASP A 319 9.18 -27.25 0.85
C ASP A 319 10.64 -27.09 0.37
N ILE A 320 11.01 -25.93 -0.18
CA ILE A 320 12.38 -25.67 -0.67
C ILE A 320 13.33 -25.34 0.49
N LEU A 321 12.82 -24.79 1.60
CA LEU A 321 13.60 -24.50 2.80
C LEU A 321 14.10 -25.77 3.52
N ARG A 322 13.52 -26.94 3.21
CA ARG A 322 13.92 -28.25 3.77
C ARG A 322 15.11 -28.88 3.04
N GLU A 323 15.49 -28.35 1.88
CA GLU A 323 16.60 -28.91 1.10
C GLU A 323 17.97 -28.47 1.65
N SER A 324 18.94 -29.38 1.62
CA SER A 324 20.33 -29.04 1.98
C SER A 324 20.96 -28.11 0.95
N VAL A 325 21.72 -27.12 1.42
CA VAL A 325 22.46 -26.20 0.54
C VAL A 325 23.43 -26.98 -0.36
N PRO A 326 23.46 -26.70 -1.68
CA PRO A 326 24.35 -27.38 -2.63
C PRO A 326 25.82 -27.33 -2.22
N GLY A 327 26.52 -28.45 -2.38
CA GLY A 327 27.93 -28.60 -1.97
C GLY A 327 28.85 -27.51 -2.51
N ASN A 328 28.57 -27.02 -3.72
CA ASN A 328 29.37 -26.03 -4.45
C ASN A 328 29.46 -24.67 -3.72
N ILE A 329 28.44 -24.29 -2.93
CA ILE A 329 28.38 -22.99 -2.24
C ILE A 329 28.54 -23.09 -0.71
N ARG A 330 28.78 -24.29 -0.17
CA ARG A 330 28.96 -24.46 1.30
C ARG A 330 30.20 -23.74 1.82
N ARG A 331 31.31 -23.78 1.08
CA ARG A 331 32.53 -23.06 1.45
C ARG A 331 32.41 -21.58 1.09
N ALA A 332 32.71 -20.69 2.05
CA ALA A 332 32.63 -19.25 1.86
C ALA A 332 33.49 -18.76 0.67
N GLU A 333 34.69 -19.31 0.48
CA GLU A 333 35.56 -18.95 -0.64
C GLU A 333 34.93 -19.25 -2.01
N HIS A 334 34.29 -20.41 -2.14
CA HIS A 334 33.62 -20.82 -3.37
C HIS A 334 32.38 -19.96 -3.61
N PHE A 335 31.64 -19.63 -2.55
CA PHE A 335 30.50 -18.75 -2.64
C PHE A 335 30.89 -17.33 -3.10
N CYS A 336 31.99 -16.76 -2.60
CA CYS A 336 32.49 -15.46 -3.08
C CYS A 336 32.91 -15.52 -4.56
N VAL A 337 33.51 -16.63 -5.02
CA VAL A 337 33.85 -16.82 -6.44
C VAL A 337 32.58 -16.94 -7.29
N PHE A 338 31.59 -17.68 -6.82
CA PHE A 338 30.28 -17.81 -7.45
C PHE A 338 29.59 -16.44 -7.59
N LEU A 339 29.49 -15.66 -6.50
CA LEU A 339 28.90 -14.32 -6.53
C LEU A 339 29.63 -13.39 -7.50
N ARG A 340 30.97 -13.44 -7.52
CA ARG A 340 31.76 -12.66 -8.47
C ARG A 340 31.43 -13.02 -9.92
N ARG A 341 31.36 -14.32 -10.25
CA ARG A 341 30.98 -14.79 -11.58
C ARG A 341 29.57 -14.34 -11.95
N PHE A 342 28.62 -14.47 -11.02
CA PHE A 342 27.24 -14.07 -11.27
C PHE A 342 27.08 -12.57 -11.48
N VAL A 343 27.72 -11.73 -10.64
CA VAL A 343 27.73 -10.27 -10.81
C VAL A 343 28.35 -9.87 -12.15
N GLU A 344 29.45 -10.52 -12.55
CA GLU A 344 30.10 -10.24 -13.83
C GLU A 344 29.22 -10.65 -15.03
N TYR A 345 28.51 -11.76 -14.93
CA TYR A 345 27.52 -12.16 -15.92
C TYR A 345 26.40 -11.11 -16.07
N LEU A 346 25.84 -10.63 -14.96
CA LEU A 346 24.83 -9.58 -14.98
C LEU A 346 25.37 -8.29 -15.62
N LYS A 347 26.61 -7.89 -15.30
CA LYS A 347 27.26 -6.75 -15.94
C LYS A 347 27.39 -6.92 -17.45
N GLN A 348 27.79 -8.10 -17.91
CA GLN A 348 27.86 -8.41 -19.35
C GLN A 348 26.47 -8.32 -20.00
N ARG A 349 25.41 -8.82 -19.35
CA ARG A 349 24.03 -8.72 -19.86
C ARG A 349 23.54 -7.27 -19.91
N MET A 350 24.03 -6.37 -19.06
CA MET A 350 23.68 -4.94 -19.10
C MET A 350 24.37 -4.13 -20.22
N THR A 351 25.31 -4.73 -20.96
CA THR A 351 26.00 -4.03 -22.08
C THR A 351 25.28 -4.11 -23.42
N VAL A 352 24.08 -4.70 -23.45
CA VAL A 352 23.26 -4.82 -24.67
C VAL A 352 22.84 -3.42 -25.16
N GLN A 353 22.71 -3.23 -26.48
CA GLN A 353 22.30 -1.93 -27.08
C GLN A 353 20.81 -1.86 -27.43
N ALA A 354 20.12 -2.99 -27.46
CA ALA A 354 18.68 -3.07 -27.67
C ALA A 354 17.97 -3.52 -26.39
N VAL A 355 16.68 -3.22 -26.30
CA VAL A 355 15.84 -3.74 -25.22
C VAL A 355 15.64 -5.23 -25.41
N GLU A 356 15.94 -6.03 -24.40
CA GLU A 356 15.74 -7.49 -24.38
C GLU A 356 14.67 -7.87 -23.34
N GLN A 357 13.79 -8.80 -23.69
CA GLN A 357 12.81 -9.39 -22.79
C GLN A 357 12.98 -10.91 -22.81
N GLU A 358 13.19 -11.51 -21.64
CA GLU A 358 13.44 -12.95 -21.50
C GLU A 358 12.60 -13.57 -20.37
N SER A 359 12.31 -14.86 -20.51
CA SER A 359 11.74 -15.64 -19.40
C SER A 359 12.84 -16.08 -18.43
N PRO A 360 12.53 -16.28 -17.13
CA PRO A 360 13.50 -16.83 -16.18
C PRO A 360 14.10 -18.16 -16.63
N THR A 361 13.30 -19.02 -17.29
CA THR A 361 13.79 -20.30 -17.82
C THR A 361 14.81 -20.14 -18.94
N THR A 362 14.60 -19.19 -19.85
CA THR A 362 15.56 -18.88 -20.92
C THR A 362 16.86 -18.34 -20.33
N PHE A 363 16.74 -17.42 -19.37
CA PHE A 363 17.88 -16.84 -18.67
C PHE A 363 18.70 -17.90 -17.92
N LEU A 364 18.04 -18.82 -17.21
CA LEU A 364 18.69 -19.94 -16.52
C LEU A 364 19.43 -20.88 -17.48
N ALA A 365 18.84 -21.16 -18.66
CA ALA A 365 19.48 -22.00 -19.67
C ALA A 365 20.77 -21.34 -20.20
N GLN A 366 20.72 -20.05 -20.54
CA GLN A 366 21.89 -19.29 -20.98
C GLN A 366 22.96 -19.17 -19.89
N LEU A 367 22.54 -18.99 -18.63
CA LEU A 367 23.45 -18.91 -17.48
C LEU A 367 24.18 -20.25 -17.27
N THR A 368 23.47 -21.37 -17.41
CA THR A 368 24.04 -22.71 -17.29
C THR A 368 25.04 -22.98 -18.41
N GLU A 369 24.72 -22.59 -19.64
CA GLU A 369 25.59 -22.75 -20.82
C GLU A 369 26.89 -21.93 -20.71
N ARG A 370 26.80 -20.66 -20.32
CA ARG A 370 27.95 -19.73 -20.33
C ARG A 370 28.78 -19.78 -19.06
N MET A 371 28.15 -19.91 -17.90
CA MET A 371 28.81 -19.77 -16.59
C MET A 371 28.86 -21.06 -15.78
N GLN A 372 28.22 -22.15 -16.26
CA GLN A 372 28.10 -23.43 -15.54
C GLN A 372 27.51 -23.25 -14.13
N ILE A 373 26.53 -22.35 -13.99
CA ILE A 373 25.81 -22.11 -12.75
C ILE A 373 24.44 -22.76 -12.84
N ASP A 374 24.19 -23.72 -11.96
CA ASP A 374 22.89 -24.41 -11.89
C ASP A 374 21.82 -23.54 -11.21
N GLY A 375 20.58 -23.63 -11.69
CA GLY A 375 19.42 -22.95 -11.07
C GLY A 375 19.21 -23.34 -9.59
N LYS A 376 19.56 -24.57 -9.20
CA LYS A 376 19.49 -25.00 -7.78
C LYS A 376 20.45 -24.20 -6.90
N THR A 377 21.61 -23.80 -7.40
CA THR A 377 22.59 -22.99 -6.65
C THR A 377 22.05 -21.59 -6.40
N LEU A 378 21.37 -21.01 -7.39
CA LEU A 378 20.79 -19.68 -7.29
C LEU A 378 19.68 -19.58 -6.23
N ARG A 379 18.89 -20.65 -6.04
CA ARG A 379 17.81 -20.69 -5.02
C ARG A 379 18.28 -20.41 -3.60
N PHE A 380 19.50 -20.81 -3.24
CA PHE A 380 20.03 -20.62 -1.88
C PHE A 380 20.95 -19.40 -1.76
N CYS A 381 21.01 -18.55 -2.78
CA CYS A 381 21.97 -17.45 -2.85
C CYS A 381 21.78 -16.46 -1.70
N TYR A 382 20.54 -16.01 -1.45
CA TYR A 382 20.25 -15.08 -0.38
C TYR A 382 20.50 -15.67 1.00
N ASP A 383 19.98 -16.87 1.28
CA ASP A 383 20.18 -17.54 2.58
C ASP A 383 21.66 -17.77 2.88
N ARG A 384 22.43 -18.16 1.85
CA ARG A 384 23.88 -18.34 1.98
C ARG A 384 24.59 -17.02 2.28
N LEU A 385 24.20 -15.93 1.61
CA LEU A 385 24.77 -14.60 1.86
C LEU A 385 24.45 -14.12 3.28
N SER A 386 23.20 -14.21 3.70
CA SER A 386 22.76 -13.81 5.04
C SER A 386 23.46 -14.61 6.14
N SER A 387 23.60 -15.94 5.96
CA SER A 387 24.37 -16.80 6.88
C SER A 387 25.84 -16.38 6.95
N LEU A 388 26.45 -16.06 5.80
CA LEU A 388 27.85 -15.67 5.74
C LEU A 388 28.10 -14.31 6.42
N LEU A 389 27.24 -13.32 6.18
CA LEU A 389 27.34 -12.00 6.82
C LEU A 389 27.22 -12.11 8.35
N LYS A 390 26.34 -13.00 8.85
CA LYS A 390 26.24 -13.30 10.29
C LYS A 390 27.53 -13.95 10.81
N THR A 391 28.05 -14.94 10.10
CA THR A 391 29.27 -15.64 10.51
C THR A 391 30.47 -14.70 10.57
N LEU A 392 30.51 -13.67 9.71
CA LEU A 392 31.55 -12.65 9.66
C LEU A 392 31.32 -11.45 10.59
N GLU A 393 30.22 -11.40 11.36
CA GLU A 393 29.88 -10.30 12.29
C GLU A 393 29.86 -8.91 11.65
N ILE A 394 29.45 -8.85 10.38
CA ILE A 394 29.35 -7.58 9.68
C ILE A 394 28.12 -6.83 10.21
N THR A 395 28.35 -5.65 10.79
CA THR A 395 27.31 -4.77 11.34
C THR A 395 26.76 -3.77 10.32
N ASP A 396 27.60 -3.30 9.39
CA ASP A 396 27.24 -2.34 8.33
C ASP A 396 26.46 -3.01 7.19
N MET A 397 25.16 -3.22 7.37
CA MET A 397 24.33 -3.88 6.36
C MET A 397 24.02 -2.98 5.15
N ASP A 398 23.97 -1.67 5.37
CA ASP A 398 23.68 -0.68 4.31
C ASP A 398 24.67 -0.80 3.15
N ASP A 399 25.95 -0.95 3.50
CA ASP A 399 27.05 -1.16 2.56
C ASP A 399 26.80 -2.36 1.65
N PHE A 400 26.21 -3.44 2.18
CA PHE A 400 25.96 -4.70 1.47
C PHE A 400 24.59 -4.77 0.78
N THR A 401 23.75 -3.73 0.87
CA THR A 401 22.44 -3.66 0.20
C THR A 401 22.48 -4.02 -1.29
N PRO A 402 23.44 -3.49 -2.09
CA PRO A 402 23.55 -3.87 -3.50
C PRO A 402 23.80 -5.37 -3.73
N LEU A 403 24.51 -6.02 -2.81
CA LEU A 403 24.79 -7.46 -2.89
C LEU A 403 23.56 -8.29 -2.48
N HIS A 404 22.78 -7.81 -1.50
CA HIS A 404 21.48 -8.40 -1.17
C HIS A 404 20.52 -8.36 -2.35
N LEU A 405 20.43 -7.24 -3.08
CA LEU A 405 19.58 -7.14 -4.27
C LEU A 405 19.97 -8.16 -5.36
N VAL A 406 21.28 -8.37 -5.58
CA VAL A 406 21.76 -9.40 -6.50
C VAL A 406 21.40 -10.81 -6.03
N ALA A 407 21.48 -11.06 -4.72
CA ALA A 407 21.13 -12.36 -4.14
C ALA A 407 19.61 -12.62 -4.15
N ASP A 408 18.80 -11.58 -3.96
CA ASP A 408 17.34 -11.61 -4.14
C ASP A 408 16.99 -11.95 -5.59
N PHE A 409 17.57 -11.23 -6.54
CA PHE A 409 17.39 -11.50 -7.97
C PHE A 409 17.77 -12.94 -8.32
N ALA A 410 18.93 -13.42 -7.85
CA ALA A 410 19.37 -14.80 -8.05
C ALA A 410 18.34 -15.82 -7.53
N THR A 411 17.88 -15.61 -6.30
CA THR A 411 16.92 -16.51 -5.64
C THR A 411 15.61 -16.57 -6.43
N LEU A 412 15.04 -15.41 -6.78
CA LEU A 412 13.76 -15.33 -7.47
C LEU A 412 13.83 -16.01 -8.84
N VAL A 413 14.88 -15.75 -9.62
CA VAL A 413 15.12 -16.39 -10.92
C VAL A 413 15.29 -17.91 -10.76
N GLY A 414 15.99 -18.36 -9.72
CA GLY A 414 16.17 -19.80 -9.45
C GLY A 414 14.88 -20.50 -9.01
N THR A 415 13.92 -19.78 -8.43
CA THR A 415 12.72 -20.33 -7.79
C THR A 415 11.51 -20.32 -8.71
N TYR A 416 11.22 -19.18 -9.31
CA TYR A 416 10.00 -18.98 -10.08
C TYR A 416 10.26 -19.09 -11.58
N ALA A 417 9.75 -20.16 -12.19
CA ALA A 417 9.83 -20.37 -13.64
C ALA A 417 8.71 -19.66 -14.42
N LYS A 418 7.57 -19.36 -13.78
CA LYS A 418 6.38 -18.76 -14.40
C LYS A 418 5.96 -17.51 -13.63
N GLY A 419 5.32 -16.57 -14.33
CA GLY A 419 4.78 -15.35 -13.72
C GLY A 419 5.81 -14.24 -13.50
N PHE A 420 7.01 -14.36 -14.10
CA PHE A 420 8.06 -13.34 -14.06
C PHE A 420 8.62 -13.12 -15.46
N ALA A 421 9.12 -11.91 -15.71
CA ALA A 421 9.89 -11.57 -16.90
C ALA A 421 11.15 -10.81 -16.50
N ILE A 422 12.26 -11.09 -17.19
CA ILE A 422 13.49 -10.32 -17.07
C ILE A 422 13.51 -9.35 -18.24
N ILE A 423 13.58 -8.06 -17.93
CA ILE A 423 13.59 -6.97 -18.91
C ILE A 423 14.90 -6.22 -18.74
N ILE A 424 15.63 -6.05 -19.84
CA ILE A 424 16.91 -5.32 -19.88
C ILE A 424 16.71 -4.11 -20.79
N GLU A 425 16.77 -2.92 -20.22
CA GLU A 425 16.63 -1.64 -20.92
C GLU A 425 17.96 -0.90 -20.89
N PRO A 426 18.58 -0.61 -22.05
CA PRO A 426 19.89 0.04 -22.09
C PRO A 426 19.87 1.57 -21.94
N TYR A 427 18.70 2.19 -22.16
CA TYR A 427 18.48 3.63 -22.11
C TYR A 427 17.25 3.92 -21.25
N ASP A 428 17.29 5.03 -20.52
CA ASP A 428 16.09 5.53 -19.84
C ASP A 428 15.04 5.97 -20.87
N GLU A 429 13.79 5.60 -20.66
CA GLU A 429 12.65 6.00 -21.49
C GLU A 429 12.56 7.53 -21.67
N ARG A 430 13.01 8.31 -20.68
CA ARG A 430 12.98 9.79 -20.72
C ARG A 430 14.16 10.41 -21.47
N MET A 431 15.29 9.71 -21.50
CA MET A 431 16.54 10.20 -22.10
C MET A 431 17.14 9.11 -23.00
N PRO A 432 16.59 8.91 -24.21
CA PRO A 432 17.02 7.82 -25.10
C PRO A 432 18.46 7.95 -25.60
N SER A 433 19.09 9.12 -25.45
CA SER A 433 20.48 9.37 -25.85
C SER A 433 21.50 9.09 -24.73
N VAL A 434 21.06 8.98 -23.48
CA VAL A 434 21.94 8.76 -22.33
C VAL A 434 21.85 7.28 -21.93
N PRO A 435 22.94 6.52 -22.00
CA PRO A 435 22.92 5.12 -21.58
C PRO A 435 22.77 5.04 -20.05
N ASP A 436 21.60 4.61 -19.59
CA ASP A 436 21.35 4.20 -18.21
C ASP A 436 20.80 2.77 -18.24
N PRO A 437 21.68 1.75 -18.34
CA PRO A 437 21.22 0.38 -18.43
C PRO A 437 20.61 -0.06 -17.11
N VAL A 438 19.45 -0.68 -17.20
CA VAL A 438 18.65 -1.23 -16.10
C VAL A 438 18.28 -2.67 -16.43
N ILE A 439 18.44 -3.56 -15.46
CA ILE A 439 17.87 -4.90 -15.50
C ILE A 439 16.81 -5.03 -14.42
N GLU A 440 15.61 -5.44 -14.82
CA GLU A 440 14.48 -5.64 -13.93
C GLU A 440 13.97 -7.06 -14.05
N LEU A 441 13.89 -7.76 -12.92
CA LEU A 441 13.05 -8.93 -12.77
C LEU A 441 11.68 -8.46 -12.32
N SER A 442 10.73 -8.42 -13.26
CA SER A 442 9.38 -7.94 -13.01
C SER A 442 8.44 -9.11 -12.74
N CYS A 443 7.73 -9.06 -11.62
CA CYS A 443 6.66 -9.99 -11.30
C CYS A 443 5.40 -9.62 -12.11
N LEU A 444 4.82 -10.58 -12.82
CA LEU A 444 3.63 -10.37 -13.64
C LEU A 444 2.36 -10.92 -12.97
N ASP A 445 2.52 -11.83 -12.01
CA ASP A 445 1.45 -12.52 -11.31
C ASP A 445 1.32 -12.04 -9.85
N ALA A 446 0.30 -11.21 -9.60
CA ALA A 446 0.01 -10.72 -8.26
C ALA A 446 -0.46 -11.82 -7.30
N SER A 447 -0.98 -12.95 -7.82
CA SER A 447 -1.51 -14.03 -6.97
C SER A 447 -0.43 -14.73 -6.15
N LEU A 448 0.83 -14.71 -6.62
CA LEU A 448 1.94 -15.38 -5.94
C LEU A 448 2.19 -14.83 -4.53
N ALA A 449 2.10 -13.51 -4.34
CA ALA A 449 2.33 -12.87 -3.05
C ALA A 449 1.15 -13.04 -2.08
N VAL A 450 -0.09 -13.03 -2.58
CA VAL A 450 -1.29 -13.12 -1.71
C VAL A 450 -1.68 -14.56 -1.38
N LYS A 451 -1.29 -15.53 -2.21
CA LYS A 451 -1.65 -16.94 -2.02
C LYS A 451 -1.36 -17.49 -0.61
N PRO A 452 -0.20 -17.24 0.02
CA PRO A 452 0.05 -17.69 1.39
C PRO A 452 -0.93 -17.08 2.41
N VAL A 453 -1.36 -15.83 2.20
CA VAL A 453 -2.31 -15.14 3.08
C VAL A 453 -3.68 -15.80 3.02
N PHE A 454 -4.21 -16.06 1.81
CA PHE A 454 -5.50 -16.74 1.64
C PHE A 454 -5.47 -18.20 2.12
N GLN A 455 -4.32 -18.89 2.02
CA GLN A 455 -4.20 -20.27 2.50
C GLN A 455 -4.04 -20.38 4.01
N LYS A 456 -3.44 -19.38 4.65
CA LYS A 456 -3.15 -19.39 6.09
C LYS A 456 -4.36 -18.94 6.91
N PHE A 457 -5.01 -17.86 6.52
CA PHE A 457 -6.06 -17.22 7.31
C PHE A 457 -7.45 -17.67 6.89
N GLN A 458 -8.31 -17.91 7.88
CA GLN A 458 -9.68 -18.37 7.66
C GLN A 458 -10.52 -17.32 6.94
N THR A 459 -10.44 -16.04 7.32
CA THR A 459 -11.23 -14.96 6.71
C THR A 459 -10.33 -13.79 6.36
N VAL A 460 -10.39 -13.39 5.09
CA VAL A 460 -9.68 -12.21 4.56
C VAL A 460 -10.72 -11.30 3.94
N VAL A 461 -10.81 -10.08 4.46
CA VAL A 461 -11.74 -9.04 4.04
C VAL A 461 -10.95 -8.05 3.18
N ILE A 462 -11.32 -7.91 1.92
CA ILE A 462 -10.77 -6.88 1.03
C ILE A 462 -11.84 -5.79 0.88
N THR A 463 -11.51 -4.57 1.30
CA THR A 463 -12.44 -3.44 1.26
C THR A 463 -11.77 -2.18 0.70
N SER A 464 -12.49 -1.42 -0.12
CA SER A 464 -12.12 -0.07 -0.58
C SER A 464 -13.35 0.61 -1.19
N GLY A 465 -13.27 1.93 -1.43
CA GLY A 465 -14.39 2.69 -2.01
C GLY A 465 -14.39 2.79 -3.52
N THR A 466 -13.38 2.22 -4.18
CA THR A 466 -13.18 2.33 -5.62
C THR A 466 -12.73 0.99 -6.23
N LEU A 467 -13.31 -0.14 -5.78
CA LEU A 467 -13.00 -1.49 -6.26
C LEU A 467 -13.74 -1.84 -7.56
N SER A 468 -13.91 -0.88 -8.48
CA SER A 468 -14.76 -1.06 -9.65
C SER A 468 -13.96 -1.31 -10.94
N PRO A 469 -14.32 -2.33 -11.76
CA PRO A 469 -15.28 -3.41 -11.49
C PRO A 469 -14.77 -4.44 -10.49
N ILE A 470 -15.64 -4.84 -9.57
CA ILE A 470 -15.30 -5.72 -8.44
C ILE A 470 -14.96 -7.15 -8.90
N ASP A 471 -15.53 -7.60 -10.02
CA ASP A 471 -15.34 -8.95 -10.57
C ASP A 471 -13.93 -9.22 -11.11
N LEU A 472 -13.13 -8.18 -11.33
CA LEU A 472 -11.79 -8.34 -11.89
C LEU A 472 -10.76 -8.77 -10.81
N TYR A 473 -10.97 -8.38 -9.55
CA TYR A 473 -10.06 -8.70 -8.44
C TYR A 473 -9.95 -10.20 -8.16
N PRO A 474 -11.05 -10.99 -8.08
CA PRO A 474 -10.97 -12.44 -7.93
C PRO A 474 -10.15 -13.11 -9.03
N ARG A 475 -10.24 -12.60 -10.27
CA ARG A 475 -9.49 -13.13 -11.43
C ARG A 475 -8.01 -12.78 -11.35
N ILE A 476 -7.66 -11.54 -11.01
CA ILE A 476 -6.25 -11.10 -10.92
C ILE A 476 -5.52 -11.73 -9.74
N LEU A 477 -6.18 -11.83 -8.59
CA LEU A 477 -5.59 -12.37 -7.36
C LEU A 477 -5.79 -13.90 -7.22
N ASN A 478 -6.52 -14.52 -8.15
CA ASN A 478 -6.79 -15.95 -8.22
C ASN A 478 -7.37 -16.55 -6.92
N PHE A 479 -8.45 -15.94 -6.42
CA PHE A 479 -9.15 -16.40 -5.22
C PHE A 479 -10.67 -16.39 -5.41
N HIS A 480 -11.38 -17.16 -4.58
CA HIS A 480 -12.83 -17.32 -4.65
C HIS A 480 -13.47 -16.75 -3.37
N PRO A 481 -13.96 -15.51 -3.39
CA PRO A 481 -14.67 -14.94 -2.26
C PRO A 481 -16.07 -15.55 -2.11
N VAL A 482 -16.55 -15.64 -0.87
CA VAL A 482 -17.92 -16.05 -0.52
C VAL A 482 -18.91 -14.91 -0.77
N ALA A 483 -18.50 -13.68 -0.49
CA ALA A 483 -19.32 -12.48 -0.69
C ALA A 483 -18.58 -11.48 -1.60
N ILE A 484 -19.26 -11.05 -2.65
CA ILE A 484 -18.85 -9.94 -3.52
C ILE A 484 -20.02 -8.95 -3.54
N GLN A 485 -19.85 -7.78 -2.92
CA GLN A 485 -20.92 -6.79 -2.85
C GLN A 485 -20.39 -5.37 -3.06
N SER A 486 -21.16 -4.58 -3.80
CA SER A 486 -20.93 -3.15 -3.98
C SER A 486 -22.12 -2.39 -3.43
N PHE A 487 -21.86 -1.48 -2.50
CA PHE A 487 -22.89 -0.70 -1.83
C PHE A 487 -23.04 0.68 -2.48
N ALA A 488 -24.28 1.06 -2.78
CA ALA A 488 -24.60 2.42 -3.22
C ALA A 488 -24.65 3.37 -2.02
N MET A 489 -24.26 4.63 -2.23
CA MET A 489 -24.35 5.67 -1.22
C MET A 489 -25.78 6.21 -1.15
N THR A 490 -26.40 6.16 0.03
CA THR A 490 -27.70 6.80 0.22
C THR A 490 -27.51 8.25 0.65
N LEU A 491 -28.00 9.19 -0.14
CA LEU A 491 -27.88 10.60 0.15
C LEU A 491 -29.22 11.22 0.55
N THR A 492 -29.20 12.17 1.48
CA THR A 492 -30.34 13.03 1.82
C THR A 492 -30.62 14.08 0.76
N ARG A 493 -29.54 14.53 0.13
CA ARG A 493 -29.45 15.57 -0.88
C ARG A 493 -28.41 15.12 -1.89
N ASP A 494 -28.55 15.50 -3.16
CA ASP A 494 -27.55 15.22 -4.19
C ASP A 494 -26.26 16.00 -3.91
N CYS A 495 -25.45 15.55 -2.95
CA CYS A 495 -24.21 16.19 -2.52
C CYS A 495 -23.06 15.99 -3.51
N MET A 496 -23.26 15.10 -4.48
CA MET A 496 -22.30 14.79 -5.53
C MET A 496 -22.90 15.14 -6.88
N CYS A 497 -22.11 15.85 -7.69
CA CYS A 497 -22.49 16.18 -9.05
C CYS A 497 -21.40 15.69 -10.02
N PRO A 498 -21.43 14.41 -10.42
CA PRO A 498 -20.58 13.92 -11.48
C PRO A 498 -21.09 14.41 -12.85
N VAL A 499 -20.16 14.95 -13.63
CA VAL A 499 -20.43 15.48 -14.96
C VAL A 499 -19.30 15.10 -15.92
N VAL A 500 -19.65 14.85 -17.18
CA VAL A 500 -18.69 14.53 -18.24
C VAL A 500 -18.68 15.67 -19.25
N LEU A 501 -17.53 16.33 -19.34
CA LEU A 501 -17.28 17.36 -20.34
C LEU A 501 -16.69 16.69 -21.60
N THR A 502 -17.40 16.84 -22.71
CA THR A 502 -17.04 16.21 -23.99
C THR A 502 -16.57 17.23 -25.02
N ARG A 503 -17.01 18.49 -24.92
CA ARG A 503 -16.76 19.54 -25.93
C ARG A 503 -16.39 20.88 -25.30
N GLY A 504 -15.55 21.65 -25.99
CA GLY A 504 -15.26 23.04 -25.65
C GLY A 504 -16.41 23.99 -26.01
N ALA A 505 -16.27 25.28 -25.67
CA ALA A 505 -17.20 26.34 -26.08
C ALA A 505 -17.25 26.50 -27.61
N ASP A 506 -16.15 26.19 -28.30
CA ASP A 506 -16.04 26.14 -29.75
C ASP A 506 -16.55 24.83 -30.38
N GLN A 507 -17.23 23.97 -29.61
CA GLN A 507 -17.70 22.64 -30.01
C GLN A 507 -16.60 21.65 -30.39
N MET A 508 -15.32 21.98 -30.17
CA MET A 508 -14.21 21.07 -30.41
C MET A 508 -14.24 19.92 -29.39
N PRO A 509 -14.06 18.66 -29.81
CA PRO A 509 -14.04 17.53 -28.89
C PRO A 509 -12.84 17.61 -27.94
N MET A 510 -13.10 17.51 -26.64
CA MET A 510 -12.09 17.56 -25.59
C MET A 510 -11.58 16.16 -25.30
N SER A 511 -10.28 15.92 -25.50
CA SER A 511 -9.69 14.61 -25.22
C SER A 511 -8.18 14.68 -25.07
N THR A 512 -7.62 13.85 -24.17
CA THR A 512 -6.16 13.68 -24.01
C THR A 512 -5.62 12.44 -24.73
N LYS A 513 -6.27 12.01 -25.84
CA LYS A 513 -5.67 11.06 -26.79
C LYS A 513 -4.36 11.63 -27.33
N PHE A 514 -3.38 10.76 -27.57
CA PHE A 514 -2.03 11.15 -27.99
C PHE A 514 -2.01 12.18 -29.12
N ASP A 515 -2.79 11.95 -30.17
CA ASP A 515 -2.87 12.84 -31.34
C ASP A 515 -3.46 14.24 -31.03
N MET A 516 -4.31 14.35 -30.00
CA MET A 516 -4.97 15.59 -29.60
C MET A 516 -4.25 16.32 -28.45
N ARG A 517 -3.23 15.70 -27.83
CA ARG A 517 -2.55 16.31 -26.66
C ARG A 517 -1.78 17.58 -27.01
N GLY A 518 -1.24 17.65 -28.23
CA GLY A 518 -0.50 18.82 -28.73
C GLY A 518 -1.38 19.86 -29.41
N ASP A 519 -2.69 19.62 -29.50
CA ASP A 519 -3.61 20.54 -30.16
C ASP A 519 -3.84 21.78 -29.29
N GLU A 520 -3.46 22.95 -29.80
CA GLU A 520 -3.61 24.23 -29.10
C GLU A 520 -5.09 24.54 -28.80
N GLY A 521 -6.02 24.09 -29.63
CA GLY A 521 -7.47 24.27 -29.41
C GLY A 521 -7.94 23.59 -28.12
N VAL A 522 -7.52 22.34 -27.92
CA VAL A 522 -7.85 21.55 -26.72
C VAL A 522 -7.21 22.14 -25.46
N ILE A 523 -5.92 22.52 -25.54
CA ILE A 523 -5.19 23.13 -24.42
C ILE A 523 -5.86 24.45 -23.99
N ARG A 524 -6.22 25.29 -24.97
CA ARG A 524 -6.94 26.55 -24.72
C ARG A 524 -8.29 26.30 -24.06
N ASN A 525 -9.04 25.32 -24.54
CA ASN A 525 -10.37 25.00 -24.00
C ASN A 525 -10.30 24.48 -22.56
N TYR A 526 -9.30 23.65 -22.20
CA TYR A 526 -9.08 23.26 -20.80
C TYR A 526 -8.76 24.47 -19.91
N GLY A 527 -7.92 25.38 -20.40
CA GLY A 527 -7.55 26.59 -19.67
C GLY A 527 -8.73 27.53 -19.44
N ARG A 528 -9.51 27.81 -20.50
CA ARG A 528 -10.72 28.66 -20.40
C ARG A 528 -11.78 28.05 -19.48
N MET A 529 -12.03 26.75 -19.61
CA MET A 529 -12.92 26.01 -18.71
C MET A 529 -12.47 26.19 -17.26
N LEU A 530 -11.17 26.05 -16.96
CA LEU A 530 -10.66 26.18 -15.60
C LEU A 530 -10.82 27.61 -15.05
N VAL A 531 -10.60 28.64 -15.86
CA VAL A 531 -10.81 30.05 -15.47
C VAL A 531 -12.29 30.29 -15.14
N GLU A 532 -13.20 29.82 -15.98
CA GLU A 532 -14.64 29.98 -15.76
C GLU A 532 -15.14 29.21 -14.52
N LEU A 533 -14.64 28.00 -14.31
CA LEU A 533 -14.91 27.21 -13.10
C LEU A 533 -14.34 27.90 -11.85
N ALA A 534 -13.13 28.45 -11.91
CA ALA A 534 -12.52 29.19 -10.82
C ALA A 534 -13.32 30.45 -10.46
N ALA A 535 -13.96 31.09 -11.42
CA ALA A 535 -14.85 32.23 -11.15
C ALA A 535 -16.20 31.82 -10.51
N ALA A 536 -16.71 30.61 -10.80
CA ALA A 536 -18.02 30.16 -10.33
C ALA A 536 -17.99 29.37 -9.02
N ILE A 537 -16.91 28.63 -8.75
CA ILE A 537 -16.81 27.72 -7.61
C ILE A 537 -16.12 28.41 -6.43
N PRO A 538 -16.69 28.36 -5.22
CA PRO A 538 -16.06 28.91 -4.03
C PRO A 538 -14.84 28.07 -3.61
N ASP A 539 -13.93 28.70 -2.86
CA ASP A 539 -12.84 28.02 -2.15
C ASP A 539 -11.88 27.22 -3.05
N GLY A 540 -11.72 25.92 -2.81
CA GLY A 540 -10.72 25.06 -3.44
C GLY A 540 -11.21 24.30 -4.68
N ILE A 541 -10.39 24.31 -5.73
CA ILE A 541 -10.51 23.43 -6.91
C ILE A 541 -9.26 22.56 -6.99
N VAL A 542 -9.43 21.26 -7.19
CA VAL A 542 -8.32 20.32 -7.36
C VAL A 542 -8.36 19.72 -8.76
N CYS A 543 -7.26 19.88 -9.47
CA CYS A 543 -7.10 19.46 -10.86
C CYS A 543 -6.11 18.30 -10.94
N PHE A 544 -6.52 17.19 -11.55
CA PHE A 544 -5.66 16.04 -11.78
C PHE A 544 -5.34 15.89 -13.26
N PHE A 545 -4.05 15.92 -13.60
CA PHE A 545 -3.53 15.66 -14.94
C PHE A 545 -3.06 14.21 -15.10
N VAL A 546 -2.96 13.74 -16.35
CA VAL A 546 -2.53 12.36 -16.65
C VAL A 546 -1.05 12.09 -16.35
N SER A 547 -0.17 13.10 -16.46
CA SER A 547 1.27 12.97 -16.19
C SER A 547 1.92 14.33 -15.88
N TYR A 548 3.05 14.33 -15.18
CA TYR A 548 3.85 15.55 -14.94
C TYR A 548 4.27 16.22 -16.24
N SER A 549 4.79 15.45 -17.21
CA SER A 549 5.19 15.99 -18.52
C SER A 549 4.06 16.70 -19.27
N TYR A 550 2.82 16.21 -19.15
CA TYR A 550 1.66 16.83 -19.77
C TYR A 550 1.22 18.09 -19.02
N MET A 551 1.25 18.05 -17.68
CA MET A 551 0.97 19.19 -16.84
C MET A 551 1.95 20.34 -17.12
N ASP A 552 3.25 20.07 -17.13
CA ASP A 552 4.29 21.08 -17.38
C ASP A 552 4.14 21.72 -18.76
N ALA A 553 3.88 20.91 -19.78
CA ALA A 553 3.62 21.40 -21.14
C ALA A 553 2.37 22.30 -21.19
N ILE A 554 1.26 21.88 -20.55
CA ILE A 554 0.03 22.68 -20.51
C ILE A 554 0.24 24.00 -19.75
N VAL A 555 0.84 23.96 -18.58
CA VAL A 555 1.05 25.13 -17.74
C VAL A 555 1.95 26.14 -18.45
N SER A 556 2.99 25.68 -19.13
CA SER A 556 3.87 26.53 -19.94
C SER A 556 3.08 27.21 -21.06
N ARG A 557 2.23 26.47 -21.80
CA ARG A 557 1.37 27.03 -22.84
C ARG A 557 0.31 27.98 -22.30
N TRP A 558 -0.27 27.69 -21.14
CA TRP A 558 -1.23 28.59 -20.47
C TRP A 558 -0.59 29.90 -20.03
N ASN A 559 0.69 29.88 -19.68
CA ASN A 559 1.45 31.09 -19.41
C ASN A 559 1.68 31.91 -20.69
N ASP A 560 2.11 31.28 -21.77
CA ASP A 560 2.31 31.94 -23.08
C ASP A 560 1.03 32.57 -23.63
N MET A 561 -0.11 31.90 -23.44
CA MET A 561 -1.43 32.37 -23.87
C MET A 561 -2.05 33.43 -22.93
N GLY A 562 -1.43 33.72 -21.78
CA GLY A 562 -1.97 34.64 -20.76
C GLY A 562 -3.11 34.09 -19.90
N ILE A 563 -3.54 32.84 -20.12
CA ILE A 563 -4.63 32.19 -19.37
C ILE A 563 -4.28 32.04 -17.89
N LEU A 564 -3.02 31.74 -17.58
CA LEU A 564 -2.57 31.56 -16.20
C LEU A 564 -2.73 32.85 -15.38
N LYS A 565 -2.52 34.02 -16.01
CA LYS A 565 -2.72 35.32 -15.38
C LYS A 565 -4.20 35.55 -15.03
N ASP A 566 -5.10 35.18 -15.93
CA ASP A 566 -6.54 35.28 -15.70
C ASP A 566 -6.99 34.32 -14.58
N LEU A 567 -6.40 33.11 -14.55
CA LEU A 567 -6.65 32.14 -13.48
C LEU A 567 -6.18 32.67 -12.12
N MET A 568 -4.97 33.25 -12.06
CA MET A 568 -4.40 33.84 -10.85
C MET A 568 -5.17 35.07 -10.35
N ALA A 569 -5.86 35.78 -11.25
CA ALA A 569 -6.77 36.86 -10.87
C ALA A 569 -8.03 36.34 -10.15
N ALA A 570 -8.48 35.13 -10.47
CA ALA A 570 -9.62 34.49 -9.81
C ALA A 570 -9.23 33.76 -8.52
N LYS A 571 -8.17 32.93 -8.53
CA LYS A 571 -7.72 32.11 -7.40
C LYS A 571 -6.20 31.90 -7.42
N LEU A 572 -5.60 31.64 -6.25
CA LEU A 572 -4.18 31.31 -6.16
C LEU A 572 -3.90 29.92 -6.75
N VAL A 573 -2.83 29.78 -7.53
CA VAL A 573 -2.47 28.51 -8.19
C VAL A 573 -1.28 27.88 -7.47
N PHE A 574 -1.41 26.60 -7.13
CA PHE A 574 -0.36 25.77 -6.56
C PHE A 574 -0.15 24.55 -7.46
N ILE A 575 1.10 24.10 -7.60
CA ILE A 575 1.48 23.03 -8.53
C ILE A 575 2.23 21.96 -7.76
N GLU A 576 1.87 20.70 -7.99
CA GLU A 576 2.59 19.53 -7.48
C GLU A 576 3.93 19.36 -8.22
N THR A 577 5.01 19.14 -7.48
CA THR A 577 6.32 18.80 -8.04
C THR A 577 6.69 17.37 -7.66
N VAL A 578 7.77 16.85 -8.27
CA VAL A 578 8.24 15.49 -7.94
C VAL A 578 8.82 15.43 -6.52
N ASP A 579 9.28 16.57 -6.00
CA ASP A 579 9.81 16.70 -4.65
C ASP A 579 8.69 16.70 -3.60
N VAL A 580 8.88 15.89 -2.56
CA VAL A 580 7.95 15.74 -1.44
C VAL A 580 7.90 17.01 -0.60
N VAL A 581 9.04 17.65 -0.38
CA VAL A 581 9.12 18.81 0.53
C VAL A 581 8.39 20.00 -0.06
N GLU A 582 8.67 20.32 -1.33
CA GLU A 582 7.95 21.36 -2.06
C GLU A 582 6.45 21.08 -2.16
N THR A 583 6.07 19.84 -2.48
CA THR A 583 4.65 19.45 -2.58
C THR A 583 3.92 19.60 -1.25
N THR A 584 4.57 19.25 -0.14
CA THR A 584 3.98 19.42 1.21
C THR A 584 3.78 20.89 1.53
N LEU A 585 4.78 21.74 1.23
CA LEU A 585 4.67 23.18 1.41
C LEU A 585 3.58 23.80 0.51
N ALA A 586 3.47 23.34 -0.73
CA ALA A 586 2.42 23.77 -1.66
C ALA A 586 1.03 23.39 -1.14
N LEU A 587 0.86 22.19 -0.59
CA LEU A 587 -0.39 21.74 0.01
C LEU A 587 -0.79 22.58 1.24
N ASP A 588 0.16 22.86 2.12
CA ASP A 588 -0.09 23.67 3.32
C ASP A 588 -0.50 25.10 2.93
N ASN A 589 0.18 25.68 1.95
CA ASN A 589 -0.18 27.01 1.44
C ASN A 589 -1.52 27.00 0.70
N PHE A 590 -1.87 25.91 0.01
CA PHE A 590 -3.18 25.73 -0.60
C PHE A 590 -4.31 25.72 0.44
N ARG A 591 -4.15 24.97 1.54
CA ARG A 591 -5.12 24.94 2.64
C ARG A 591 -5.28 26.32 3.27
N ARG A 592 -4.17 27.00 3.58
CA ARG A 592 -4.16 28.38 4.11
C ARG A 592 -4.88 29.36 3.18
N ALA A 593 -4.67 29.26 1.87
CA ALA A 593 -5.32 30.14 0.89
C ALA A 593 -6.85 29.94 0.86
N CYS A 594 -7.31 28.69 1.02
CA CYS A 594 -8.74 28.39 1.14
C CYS A 594 -9.31 28.94 2.47
N ASP A 595 -8.60 28.75 3.58
CA ASP A 595 -9.04 29.22 4.91
C ASP A 595 -9.09 30.75 5.02
N CYS A 596 -8.19 31.45 4.31
CA CYS A 596 -8.19 32.92 4.22
C CYS A 596 -9.27 33.49 3.28
N GLY A 597 -10.08 32.65 2.63
CA GLY A 597 -11.17 33.07 1.74
C GLY A 597 -10.72 33.61 0.37
N ARG A 598 -9.44 33.47 0.01
CA ARG A 598 -8.91 33.81 -1.33
C ARG A 598 -9.31 32.76 -2.38
N GLY A 599 -9.51 31.52 -1.93
CA GLY A 599 -9.68 30.37 -2.80
C GLY A 599 -8.38 29.98 -3.51
N ALA A 600 -8.29 28.71 -3.90
CA ALA A 600 -7.09 28.18 -4.51
C ALA A 600 -7.39 27.09 -5.53
N VAL A 601 -6.48 26.92 -6.49
CA VAL A 601 -6.47 25.87 -7.49
C VAL A 601 -5.21 25.05 -7.29
N PHE A 602 -5.36 23.75 -7.06
CA PHE A 602 -4.24 22.82 -6.92
C PHE A 602 -4.10 21.97 -8.17
N LEU A 603 -3.01 22.16 -8.93
CA LEU A 603 -2.68 21.36 -10.10
C LEU A 603 -1.81 20.18 -9.65
N SER A 604 -2.30 18.97 -9.88
CA SER A 604 -1.70 17.72 -9.42
C SER A 604 -1.76 16.64 -10.48
N VAL A 605 -1.08 15.52 -10.26
CA VAL A 605 -1.07 14.38 -11.18
C VAL A 605 -1.90 13.25 -10.61
N ALA A 606 -2.72 12.61 -11.45
CA ALA A 606 -3.62 11.54 -11.03
C ALA A 606 -2.89 10.32 -10.46
N ARG A 607 -1.64 10.06 -10.88
CA ARG A 607 -0.74 9.03 -10.34
C ARG A 607 0.38 9.60 -9.45
N GLY A 608 0.24 10.87 -9.05
CA GLY A 608 1.17 11.55 -8.15
C GLY A 608 0.92 11.18 -6.70
N LYS A 609 1.77 11.71 -5.80
CA LYS A 609 1.70 11.40 -4.36
C LYS A 609 0.43 11.99 -3.73
N VAL A 610 0.01 13.16 -4.21
CA VAL A 610 -1.17 13.87 -3.72
C VAL A 610 -2.46 13.06 -3.98
N ALA A 611 -2.52 12.37 -5.11
CA ALA A 611 -3.65 11.52 -5.49
C ALA A 611 -3.73 10.19 -4.72
N GLU A 612 -2.72 9.84 -3.92
CA GLU A 612 -2.70 8.59 -3.15
C GLU A 612 -2.82 8.80 -1.63
N GLY A 613 -2.17 9.82 -1.07
CA GLY A 613 -2.03 9.96 0.38
C GLY A 613 -2.80 11.13 1.03
N ILE A 614 -3.39 12.02 0.24
CA ILE A 614 -3.93 13.29 0.76
C ILE A 614 -5.44 13.38 0.56
N ASP A 615 -6.12 13.82 1.62
CA ASP A 615 -7.57 14.02 1.63
C ASP A 615 -7.87 15.51 1.45
N PHE A 616 -8.87 15.82 0.60
CA PHE A 616 -9.37 17.18 0.37
C PHE A 616 -10.74 17.31 1.01
N ASP A 617 -10.76 17.56 2.31
CA ASP A 617 -11.98 17.64 3.10
C ASP A 617 -12.66 19.02 2.99
N ARG A 618 -13.99 19.03 3.14
CA ARG A 618 -14.81 20.25 3.29
C ARG A 618 -14.64 21.23 2.12
N HIS A 619 -14.23 22.46 2.40
CA HIS A 619 -14.09 23.53 1.41
C HIS A 619 -12.78 23.46 0.63
N TYR A 620 -11.85 22.58 0.99
CA TYR A 620 -10.60 22.40 0.24
C TYR A 620 -10.82 21.76 -1.13
N GLY A 621 -11.92 21.04 -1.36
CA GLY A 621 -12.16 20.28 -2.58
C GLY A 621 -13.53 20.48 -3.22
N ARG A 622 -14.09 21.70 -3.30
CA ARG A 622 -15.47 21.92 -3.81
C ARG A 622 -15.69 21.44 -5.25
N CYS A 623 -14.64 21.46 -6.06
CA CYS A 623 -14.66 20.87 -7.39
C CYS A 623 -13.38 20.11 -7.65
N VAL A 624 -13.52 18.87 -8.14
CA VAL A 624 -12.41 18.13 -8.74
C VAL A 624 -12.57 18.09 -10.24
N VAL A 625 -11.49 18.40 -10.95
CA VAL A 625 -11.39 18.31 -12.40
C VAL A 625 -10.38 17.22 -12.76
N MET A 626 -10.85 16.16 -13.40
CA MET A 626 -10.00 15.12 -13.97
C MET A 626 -9.73 15.45 -15.45
N PHE A 627 -8.53 15.96 -15.74
CA PHE A 627 -8.09 16.27 -17.10
C PHE A 627 -7.65 14.99 -17.81
N GLY A 628 -8.51 14.49 -18.69
CA GLY A 628 -8.22 13.29 -19.46
C GLY A 628 -8.49 11.98 -18.73
N VAL A 629 -8.07 10.88 -19.35
CA VAL A 629 -8.11 9.53 -18.77
C VAL A 629 -6.68 9.13 -18.38
N PRO A 630 -6.39 8.84 -17.09
CA PRO A 630 -5.03 8.62 -16.60
C PRO A 630 -4.52 7.21 -16.94
N TYR A 631 -4.34 6.92 -18.23
CA TYR A 631 -3.73 5.68 -18.70
C TYR A 631 -2.28 5.56 -18.24
N GLN A 632 -1.87 4.33 -17.91
CA GLN A 632 -0.46 4.00 -17.79
C GLN A 632 0.23 4.16 -19.15
N TYR A 633 1.55 4.32 -19.11
CA TYR A 633 2.35 4.42 -20.31
C TYR A 633 2.37 3.09 -21.07
N THR A 634 1.61 3.02 -22.17
CA THR A 634 1.35 1.78 -22.92
C THR A 634 2.57 1.25 -23.68
N LEU A 635 3.60 2.08 -23.87
CA LEU A 635 4.84 1.66 -24.54
C LEU A 635 5.84 1.01 -23.58
N SER A 636 5.62 1.11 -22.26
CA SER A 636 6.45 0.44 -21.25
C SER A 636 6.43 -1.08 -21.48
N ARG A 637 7.62 -1.68 -21.46
CA ARG A 637 7.77 -3.12 -21.69
C ARG A 637 7.24 -3.95 -20.53
N ILE A 638 7.39 -3.46 -19.30
CA ILE A 638 6.85 -4.09 -18.09
C ILE A 638 5.33 -4.27 -18.22
N LEU A 639 4.63 -3.19 -18.60
CA LEU A 639 3.18 -3.23 -18.77
C LEU A 639 2.79 -4.17 -19.91
N ARG A 640 3.50 -4.15 -21.04
CA ARG A 640 3.21 -5.04 -22.17
C ARG A 640 3.39 -6.51 -21.81
N ALA A 641 4.47 -6.86 -21.11
CA ALA A 641 4.72 -8.21 -20.61
C ALA A 641 3.61 -8.66 -19.66
N ARG A 642 3.17 -7.76 -18.76
CA ARG A 642 2.04 -8.02 -17.84
C ARG A 642 0.73 -8.23 -18.60
N LEU A 643 0.42 -7.38 -19.57
CA LEU A 643 -0.80 -7.47 -20.38
C LEU A 643 -0.85 -8.79 -21.16
N GLU A 644 0.27 -9.21 -21.75
CA GLU A 644 0.40 -10.49 -22.43
C GLU A 644 0.17 -11.67 -21.47
N TYR A 645 0.78 -11.62 -20.29
CA TYR A 645 0.60 -12.63 -19.24
C TYR A 645 -0.86 -12.73 -18.75
N LEU A 646 -1.52 -11.59 -18.51
CA LEU A 646 -2.92 -11.53 -18.09
C LEU A 646 -3.87 -12.08 -19.18
N ARG A 647 -3.54 -11.86 -20.45
CA ARG A 647 -4.29 -12.37 -21.60
C ARG A 647 -4.18 -13.88 -21.71
N GLU A 648 -2.98 -14.44 -21.58
CA GLU A 648 -2.73 -15.88 -21.73
C GLU A 648 -3.21 -16.69 -20.53
N THR A 649 -2.92 -16.22 -19.31
CA THR A 649 -3.17 -16.99 -18.08
C THR A 649 -4.58 -16.78 -17.54
N PHE A 650 -5.03 -15.51 -17.46
CA PHE A 650 -6.29 -15.16 -16.82
C PHE A 650 -7.40 -14.80 -17.82
N GLN A 651 -7.14 -14.85 -19.13
CA GLN A 651 -8.08 -14.50 -20.20
C GLN A 651 -8.65 -13.07 -20.04
N ILE A 652 -7.84 -12.14 -19.55
CA ILE A 652 -8.21 -10.72 -19.41
C ILE A 652 -7.70 -9.98 -20.65
N LYS A 653 -8.60 -9.29 -21.36
CA LYS A 653 -8.21 -8.52 -22.54
C LYS A 653 -7.40 -7.29 -22.15
N GLU A 654 -6.44 -6.92 -23.01
CA GLU A 654 -5.54 -5.79 -22.77
C GLU A 654 -6.28 -4.46 -22.60
N SER A 655 -7.25 -4.20 -23.49
CA SER A 655 -8.11 -3.01 -23.42
C SER A 655 -8.92 -2.94 -22.13
N ASP A 656 -9.34 -4.09 -21.61
CA ASP A 656 -10.20 -4.15 -20.43
C ASP A 656 -9.42 -3.81 -19.17
N TYR A 657 -8.21 -4.36 -19.05
CA TYR A 657 -7.30 -4.04 -17.95
C TYR A 657 -6.83 -2.58 -17.99
N LEU A 658 -6.45 -2.06 -19.16
CA LEU A 658 -6.03 -0.66 -19.31
C LEU A 658 -7.14 0.32 -18.92
N ALA A 659 -8.37 0.06 -19.35
CA ALA A 659 -9.52 0.88 -18.98
C ALA A 659 -9.89 0.71 -17.49
N PHE A 660 -9.77 -0.49 -16.93
CA PHE A 660 -9.96 -0.74 -15.50
C PHE A 660 -8.99 0.10 -14.66
N ASP A 661 -7.69 -0.03 -14.90
CA ASP A 661 -6.66 0.65 -14.12
C ASP A 661 -6.76 2.18 -14.25
N ALA A 662 -7.06 2.69 -15.45
CA ALA A 662 -7.23 4.13 -15.65
C ALA A 662 -8.48 4.69 -14.97
N VAL A 663 -9.61 3.99 -15.03
CA VAL A 663 -10.86 4.44 -14.37
C VAL A 663 -10.75 4.29 -12.85
N ARG A 664 -10.10 3.22 -12.35
CA ARG A 664 -9.75 3.06 -10.94
C ARG A 664 -9.00 4.26 -10.41
N GLN A 665 -7.93 4.69 -11.10
CA GLN A 665 -7.16 5.86 -10.69
C GLN A 665 -7.99 7.15 -10.76
N ALA A 666 -8.79 7.33 -11.80
CA ALA A 666 -9.64 8.51 -11.94
C ALA A 666 -10.68 8.60 -10.82
N ALA A 667 -11.35 7.49 -10.51
CA ALA A 667 -12.33 7.39 -9.44
C ALA A 667 -11.70 7.63 -8.07
N GLN A 668 -10.47 7.14 -7.83
CA GLN A 668 -9.73 7.39 -6.59
C GLN A 668 -9.49 8.89 -6.39
N CYS A 669 -8.97 9.58 -7.41
CA CYS A 669 -8.70 11.02 -7.33
C CYS A 669 -9.99 11.81 -7.05
N VAL A 670 -11.06 11.48 -7.77
CA VAL A 670 -12.36 12.13 -7.65
C VAL A 670 -13.04 11.84 -6.31
N GLY A 671 -12.93 10.61 -5.82
CA GLY A 671 -13.52 10.17 -4.55
C GLY A 671 -12.89 10.77 -3.30
N ARG A 672 -11.79 11.52 -3.43
CA ARG A 672 -11.12 12.19 -2.30
C ARG A 672 -11.86 13.40 -1.74
N VAL A 673 -12.73 14.00 -2.55
CA VAL A 673 -13.52 15.19 -2.21
C VAL A 673 -14.57 14.90 -1.15
N ILE A 674 -15.26 13.76 -1.26
CA ILE A 674 -16.42 13.47 -0.41
C ILE A 674 -15.96 12.62 0.77
N ARG A 675 -15.93 13.24 1.95
CA ARG A 675 -15.53 12.58 3.22
C ARG A 675 -16.66 12.42 4.22
N SER A 676 -17.77 13.12 4.03
CA SER A 676 -19.00 12.85 4.79
C SER A 676 -20.22 13.16 3.93
N LYS A 677 -21.38 12.61 4.30
CA LYS A 677 -22.66 12.93 3.66
C LYS A 677 -23.06 14.40 3.80
N ALA A 678 -22.50 15.12 4.76
CA ALA A 678 -22.73 16.56 4.94
C ALA A 678 -21.86 17.42 4.02
N ASP A 679 -20.82 16.83 3.42
CA ASP A 679 -19.98 17.52 2.46
C ASP A 679 -20.57 17.44 1.06
N TYR A 680 -20.17 18.35 0.19
CA TYR A 680 -20.61 18.36 -1.20
C TYR A 680 -19.49 18.77 -2.14
N GLY A 681 -19.52 18.18 -3.34
CA GLY A 681 -18.48 18.39 -4.33
C GLY A 681 -18.97 18.10 -5.75
N MET A 682 -18.46 18.90 -6.68
CA MET A 682 -18.64 18.69 -8.11
C MET A 682 -17.47 17.89 -8.67
N MET A 683 -17.76 16.93 -9.55
CA MET A 683 -16.78 16.00 -10.10
C MET A 683 -16.80 16.09 -11.62
N VAL A 684 -15.83 16.79 -12.20
CA VAL A 684 -15.75 17.05 -13.64
C VAL A 684 -14.79 16.06 -14.30
N PHE A 685 -15.32 15.17 -15.13
CA PHE A 685 -14.54 14.30 -16.00
C PHE A 685 -14.34 15.00 -17.35
N ALA A 686 -13.18 15.63 -17.54
CA ALA A 686 -12.86 16.43 -18.71
C ALA A 686 -12.19 15.58 -19.81
N ASP A 687 -12.97 14.70 -20.43
CA ASP A 687 -12.59 13.94 -21.64
C ASP A 687 -13.82 13.26 -22.25
N GLN A 688 -14.00 13.37 -23.57
CA GLN A 688 -15.10 12.70 -24.28
C GLN A 688 -15.09 11.17 -24.12
N ARG A 689 -13.96 10.56 -23.79
CA ARG A 689 -13.84 9.09 -23.63
C ARG A 689 -14.66 8.56 -22.46
N TYR A 690 -14.94 9.36 -21.43
CA TYR A 690 -15.77 8.93 -20.30
C TYR A 690 -17.25 8.71 -20.68
N GLN A 691 -17.69 9.23 -21.83
CA GLN A 691 -19.03 8.95 -22.36
C GLN A 691 -19.19 7.48 -22.82
N ARG A 692 -18.09 6.81 -23.17
CA ARG A 692 -18.13 5.44 -23.70
C ARG A 692 -18.40 4.43 -22.59
N HIS A 693 -19.25 3.43 -22.92
CA HIS A 693 -19.63 2.34 -22.01
C HIS A 693 -18.44 1.59 -21.40
N ASP A 694 -17.37 1.38 -22.18
CA ASP A 694 -16.16 0.66 -21.74
C ASP A 694 -15.45 1.29 -20.53
N LYS A 695 -15.71 2.56 -20.26
CA LYS A 695 -15.17 3.31 -19.11
C LYS A 695 -16.26 3.70 -18.13
N ARG A 696 -17.39 4.18 -18.62
CA ARG A 696 -18.52 4.62 -17.78
C ARG A 696 -18.99 3.49 -16.86
N ASP A 697 -19.12 2.30 -17.41
CA ASP A 697 -19.63 1.15 -16.66
C ASP A 697 -18.57 0.59 -15.69
N LYS A 698 -17.32 1.07 -15.76
CA LYS A 698 -16.23 0.77 -14.82
C LYS A 698 -16.11 1.79 -13.70
N LEU A 699 -16.82 2.92 -13.75
CA LEU A 699 -16.88 3.84 -12.62
C LEU A 699 -17.67 3.18 -11.47
N PRO A 700 -17.28 3.42 -10.20
CA PRO A 700 -18.00 2.90 -9.05
C PRO A 700 -19.51 3.20 -9.09
N GLY A 701 -20.32 2.24 -8.62
CA GLY A 701 -21.79 2.33 -8.63
C GLY A 701 -22.34 3.58 -7.94
N TRP A 702 -21.65 4.06 -6.90
CA TRP A 702 -22.03 5.28 -6.20
C TRP A 702 -21.84 6.55 -7.05
N ILE A 703 -20.86 6.58 -7.98
CA ILE A 703 -20.69 7.68 -8.95
C ILE A 703 -21.71 7.57 -10.08
N THR A 704 -21.85 6.39 -10.69
CA THR A 704 -22.69 6.19 -11.86
C THR A 704 -24.17 6.39 -11.55
N SER A 705 -24.63 6.04 -10.34
CA SER A 705 -26.01 6.30 -9.89
C SER A 705 -26.41 7.79 -9.87
N HIS A 706 -25.45 8.70 -9.74
CA HIS A 706 -25.71 10.15 -9.75
C HIS A 706 -25.31 10.82 -11.08
N LEU A 707 -24.75 10.05 -12.02
CA LEU A 707 -24.38 10.53 -13.35
C LEU A 707 -25.61 10.54 -14.26
N ARG A 708 -26.35 11.64 -14.22
CA ARG A 708 -27.57 11.84 -15.02
C ARG A 708 -27.23 11.87 -16.52
N ASP A 709 -28.13 11.38 -17.37
CA ASP A 709 -27.93 11.37 -18.82
C ASP A 709 -27.69 12.78 -19.39
N ALA A 710 -28.34 13.80 -18.82
CA ALA A 710 -28.12 15.20 -19.19
C ALA A 710 -26.68 15.68 -18.93
N HIS A 711 -25.96 15.05 -18.02
CA HIS A 711 -24.59 15.42 -17.63
C HIS A 711 -23.51 14.65 -18.39
N LEU A 712 -23.87 13.74 -19.31
CA LEU A 712 -22.91 12.88 -20.01
C LEU A 712 -22.20 13.55 -21.18
N ASN A 713 -22.76 14.63 -21.73
CA ASN A 713 -22.30 15.26 -22.96
C ASN A 713 -22.40 16.78 -22.88
N LEU A 714 -21.71 17.36 -21.89
CA LEU A 714 -21.73 18.81 -21.66
C LEU A 714 -20.68 19.54 -22.51
N SER A 715 -21.01 20.76 -22.93
CA SER A 715 -20.05 21.79 -23.34
C SER A 715 -19.61 22.63 -22.14
N THR A 716 -18.56 23.44 -22.30
CA THR A 716 -18.04 24.32 -21.24
C THR A 716 -19.10 25.26 -20.66
N ASP A 717 -19.93 25.88 -21.51
CA ASP A 717 -20.99 26.78 -21.06
C ASP A 717 -22.10 26.07 -20.26
N MET A 718 -22.47 24.86 -20.71
CA MET A 718 -23.47 24.04 -20.02
C MET A 718 -22.93 23.55 -18.68
N LEU A 719 -21.65 23.16 -18.64
CA LEU A 719 -20.94 22.79 -17.42
C LEU A 719 -21.00 23.93 -16.39
N LEU A 720 -20.75 25.17 -16.83
CA LEU A 720 -20.80 26.35 -15.97
C LEU A 720 -22.19 26.63 -15.42
N HIS A 721 -23.24 26.40 -16.23
CA HIS A 721 -24.63 26.52 -15.79
C HIS A 721 -24.93 25.50 -14.67
N VAL A 722 -24.60 24.23 -14.90
CA VAL A 722 -24.78 23.15 -13.91
C VAL A 722 -23.97 23.42 -12.65
N ALA A 723 -22.73 23.89 -12.78
CA ALA A 723 -21.87 24.23 -11.64
C ALA A 723 -22.51 25.32 -10.76
N ARG A 724 -23.00 26.40 -11.37
CA ARG A 724 -23.65 27.50 -10.62
C ARG A 724 -24.94 27.07 -9.96
N GLU A 725 -25.76 26.27 -10.64
CA GLU A 725 -27.00 25.73 -10.08
C GLU A 725 -26.70 24.81 -8.89
N PHE A 726 -25.78 23.86 -9.07
CA PHE A 726 -25.35 22.94 -8.03
C PHE A 726 -24.83 23.70 -6.80
N MET A 727 -23.87 24.60 -6.98
CA MET A 727 -23.29 25.36 -5.85
C MET A 727 -24.33 26.21 -5.11
N ARG A 728 -25.28 26.83 -5.82
CA ARG A 728 -26.38 27.59 -5.20
C ARG A 728 -27.33 26.70 -4.40
N SER A 729 -27.70 25.54 -4.94
CA SER A 729 -28.56 24.58 -4.23
C SER A 729 -27.86 24.02 -2.99
N MET A 730 -26.54 23.76 -3.08
CA MET A 730 -25.77 23.18 -1.99
C MET A 730 -25.44 24.17 -0.88
N ALA A 731 -25.39 25.48 -1.19
CA ALA A 731 -25.14 26.55 -0.24
C ALA A 731 -26.33 26.84 0.70
N GLN A 732 -27.51 26.27 0.44
CA GLN A 732 -28.66 26.40 1.33
C GLN A 732 -28.42 25.67 2.66
N PRO A 733 -29.00 26.15 3.78
CA PRO A 733 -28.86 25.52 5.08
C PRO A 733 -29.35 24.07 5.02
N TYR A 734 -28.51 23.15 5.52
CA TYR A 734 -28.76 21.72 5.51
C TYR A 734 -29.13 21.24 6.91
N ASP A 735 -30.32 20.67 7.04
CA ASP A 735 -30.71 19.98 8.27
C ASP A 735 -29.99 18.63 8.34
N ARG A 736 -29.10 18.51 9.33
CA ARG A 736 -28.26 17.32 9.53
C ARG A 736 -29.07 16.13 10.06
N LEU A 737 -30.26 16.37 10.61
CA LEU A 737 -31.09 15.38 11.32
C LEU A 737 -32.24 14.83 10.46
N ALA A 738 -32.05 14.69 9.14
CA ALA A 738 -33.03 14.03 8.26
C ALA A 738 -33.11 12.50 8.54
N ILE A 739 -33.65 12.16 9.72
CA ILE A 739 -33.87 10.83 10.26
C ILE A 739 -34.88 10.09 9.35
N GLY A 740 -34.54 8.86 8.94
CA GLY A 740 -35.43 7.97 8.18
C GLY A 740 -35.17 7.85 6.67
N LYS A 741 -34.36 8.72 6.04
CA LYS A 741 -33.92 8.54 4.64
C LYS A 741 -32.48 8.06 4.51
N SER A 742 -31.55 8.71 5.19
CA SER A 742 -30.12 8.43 5.10
C SER A 742 -29.50 7.93 6.41
N LEU A 743 -30.19 8.15 7.53
CA LEU A 743 -29.79 7.83 8.89
C LEU A 743 -30.87 6.96 9.53
N LEU A 744 -30.45 5.88 10.17
CA LEU A 744 -31.28 4.93 10.90
C LEU A 744 -31.08 5.14 12.40
N THR A 745 -32.18 5.16 13.15
CA THR A 745 -32.15 5.10 14.62
C THR A 745 -31.91 3.69 15.11
N GLU A 746 -31.65 3.52 16.41
CA GLU A 746 -31.50 2.21 17.05
C GLU A 746 -32.74 1.32 16.85
N GLU A 747 -33.95 1.86 17.01
CA GLU A 747 -35.19 1.12 16.80
C GLU A 747 -35.34 0.63 15.35
N GLN A 748 -35.02 1.49 14.38
CA GLN A 748 -35.08 1.14 12.96
C GLN A 748 -34.03 0.09 12.58
N ALA A 749 -32.81 0.20 13.11
CA ALA A 749 -31.77 -0.79 12.90
C ALA A 749 -32.16 -2.16 13.51
N ASN A 750 -32.73 -2.15 14.72
CA ASN A 750 -33.24 -3.36 15.37
C ASN A 750 -34.40 -4.01 14.60
N ALA A 751 -35.32 -3.20 14.05
CA ALA A 751 -36.39 -3.71 13.20
C ALA A 751 -35.87 -4.39 11.92
N LEU A 752 -34.80 -3.87 11.32
CA LEU A 752 -34.15 -4.49 10.15
C LEU A 752 -33.34 -5.74 10.49
N GLY A 753 -32.78 -5.81 11.69
CA GLY A 753 -31.95 -6.93 12.16
C GLY A 753 -32.74 -8.08 12.79
N ALA A 754 -34.04 -7.93 13.00
CA ALA A 754 -34.90 -9.00 13.50
C ALA A 754 -34.95 -10.16 12.50
N PRO A 755 -34.85 -11.43 12.95
CA PRO A 755 -34.97 -12.57 12.05
C PRO A 755 -36.33 -12.52 11.35
N ALA A 756 -36.34 -12.69 10.03
CA ALA A 756 -37.58 -12.79 9.26
C ALA A 756 -38.42 -13.92 9.86
N VAL A 757 -39.55 -13.57 10.49
CA VAL A 757 -40.52 -14.55 10.97
C VAL A 757 -40.92 -15.38 9.74
N PRO A 758 -40.74 -16.71 9.74
CA PRO A 758 -41.22 -17.51 8.63
C PRO A 758 -42.72 -17.28 8.55
N ALA A 759 -43.18 -16.78 7.40
CA ALA A 759 -44.61 -16.62 7.13
C ALA A 759 -45.27 -17.98 7.39
N LEU A 760 -46.07 -18.06 8.45
CA LEU A 760 -46.87 -19.23 8.78
C LEU A 760 -47.73 -19.54 7.54
N ALA A 761 -47.46 -20.70 6.95
CA ALA A 761 -48.19 -21.28 5.83
C ALA A 761 -49.66 -21.53 6.20
#